data_AF-A0A8C1QDP1-F1
#
_entry.id   AF-A0A8C1QDP1-F1
#
_cell.length_a   1.000
_cell.length_b   1.000
_cell.length_c   1.000
_cell.angle_alpha   90.00
_cell.angle_beta   90.00
_cell.angle_gamma   90.00
#
_symmetry.space_group_name_H-M   'P 1'
#
loop_
_entity.id
_entity.type
_entity.pdbx_description
1 polymer ?
#
loop_
_entity_poly.entity_id
_entity_poly.type
_entity_poly.pdbx_seq_one_letter_code
_entity_poly.pdbx_strand_id
1 'polypeptide(L)'
;ITFFDNYNCSVNSHGQTFQSESTQSEISHNGGGGWAPERTDRLRWLQVDLRERVEVTAVATQGRFGSPDWVTSYMLLYSDTGRAWKQFRQEDNIGTFPGNTNSDGTVHHKLSHSIRTRFLRFLPVDWSPGGWMGLRVEVYGCAYKSDVADFNGRSSLLYRFNQKSTSTVKDVISLRFKSQRADGVLVHGEGQRGDYITLELHKGRLSLHINLDDAKMHPSSGHVSVFLGSLLDDQHWHSVLIERFNKQINFTVDRLTKHVRTGGLDDSLEVDYELSFGGIPLPGKPGTFLRKNFHGCMENLYYNGVNIIDLAKRRKPQIYSGNVTFTCSEPQLVSATFLSSSSSFLSLPLDAATETLSVTFQFQTWNREGMLLSAWLRRESERLLLLLVHGQLRLTHHRSALQSSDIVIGQALSDGQWHTVSISMGGFQVSLSVDDKPPSTMQLKDIAQPGRSLVIGGCPSVLTNQGCRNPTMAYQGCMRSVIINNQPINFNLVQQGLLGNYSKLQFDICGIRDRCLPNYCEHDGECSQSWNTFFCDCSGTGYTGATCHNSIFEPSCEAHRLTGSASGFFSIDPDGSGPLKSTVVYCNITDDKVWTVVNHNSTEMVRVQGSSLQKPHVMKFNYSASLEQLRTLVSKSEQCQQEVVYLCRKSRLFNTWDGTPLSWWLDRAGERRTYWGGFLPGVQQCACSLDENCIDMNHFCNCDADRSSWENDTGVLSYKEHLPVTEILIGDTNRSGSEAIYRVGSLHCYGDRFLWNAASFYQESSYLHFPTLQAELSVDTSLYFKTTAPSGVFLEHLGTKDFIRVELSVERAVLVNCTASRQRGFLGCIRSLNINGMTLDLEERAKMTPGVSSGCPGHCSSQNSLCHNRGKCIEKSSGYVCDCTHSAYGGPNCKKEVSVSFESGSSVTYTFQEPFSVMRNHSRQSSAIFAQSSNSRESIAFSFLTTQTPAMLLTVNTYHQQYMAIILAHNGSLQIWYRLNRDKEPDIFTPMSLNLANGELHRVQIHREGRDMYIDKDTNLKYSLSTDKELITIRSLTLGKVTGRAGVDEEVLQAGSRGFIGCLSSVQFNHLAPLKAAILNRGSSLVNVLGNLVESNCGELADKSSSRSLSDTGSRGKKLTNAAQSDSAVIGGLIAAVVLITLCALGVMTRFLYRHRHERTRQMASVKEKDHQPRPELRYRAELDLHSAMRDSRKEYFI
;
A
#
# COMPACT_ATOMS: atom_id res chain seq x y z
N ILE A 1 -5.79 33.96 -32.87
CA ILE A 1 -5.23 32.59 -32.80
C ILE A 1 -4.06 32.58 -33.76
N THR A 2 -2.85 32.55 -33.24
CA THR A 2 -1.60 32.53 -34.01
C THR A 2 -0.87 31.26 -33.63
N PHE A 3 -0.58 30.41 -34.62
CA PHE A 3 0.19 29.18 -34.45
C PHE A 3 1.69 29.49 -34.64
N PHE A 4 2.56 29.03 -33.75
CA PHE A 4 4.01 28.98 -33.99
C PHE A 4 4.54 27.57 -33.72
N ASP A 5 5.36 27.08 -34.66
CA ASP A 5 5.95 25.74 -34.73
C ASP A 5 6.92 25.42 -33.59
N ASN A 6 6.82 24.18 -33.09
CA ASN A 6 7.90 23.19 -33.15
C ASN A 6 7.43 21.91 -32.45
N TYR A 7 7.02 20.89 -33.21
CA TYR A 7 7.13 19.44 -33.00
C TYR A 7 6.13 18.75 -33.97
N ASN A 8 6.65 18.30 -35.12
CA ASN A 8 6.01 17.46 -36.15
C ASN A 8 4.48 17.48 -36.24
N CYS A 9 3.95 18.43 -37.02
CA CYS A 9 2.98 18.23 -38.11
C CYS A 9 2.32 19.60 -38.45
N SER A 10 2.84 20.26 -39.48
CA SER A 10 2.36 21.54 -40.00
C SER A 10 1.07 21.36 -40.80
N VAL A 11 -0.03 22.03 -40.42
CA VAL A 11 -1.10 22.35 -41.37
C VAL A 11 -0.72 23.66 -42.05
N ASN A 12 -0.06 23.55 -43.20
CA ASN A 12 0.14 24.66 -44.11
C ASN A 12 -1.22 25.10 -44.68
N SER A 13 -1.80 26.16 -44.13
CA SER A 13 -2.62 27.07 -44.93
C SER A 13 -2.39 28.49 -44.44
N HIS A 14 -1.96 29.35 -45.35
CA HIS A 14 -1.71 30.76 -45.13
C HIS A 14 -2.78 31.42 -44.25
N GLY A 15 -2.36 32.00 -43.12
CA GLY A 15 -3.01 33.11 -42.42
C GLY A 15 -4.54 33.15 -42.44
N GLN A 16 -5.23 32.11 -41.93
CA GLN A 16 -6.67 32.21 -41.66
C GLN A 16 -6.94 32.41 -40.17
N THR A 17 -7.39 33.62 -39.84
CA THR A 17 -7.97 33.97 -38.55
C THR A 17 -9.28 33.19 -38.38
N PHE A 18 -9.30 32.18 -37.51
CA PHE A 18 -10.54 31.46 -37.19
C PHE A 18 -11.50 32.36 -36.41
N GLN A 19 -12.72 32.56 -36.93
CA GLN A 19 -13.78 33.32 -36.26
C GLN A 19 -14.35 32.50 -35.10
N SER A 20 -14.41 33.11 -33.91
CA SER A 20 -15.31 32.65 -32.84
C SER A 20 -16.73 33.09 -33.20
N GLU A 21 -17.63 32.15 -33.48
CA GLU A 21 -19.07 32.44 -33.45
C GLU A 21 -19.51 32.41 -31.98
N SER A 22 -19.55 33.58 -31.33
CA SER A 22 -20.34 33.76 -30.12
C SER A 22 -21.71 34.32 -30.51
N THR A 23 -22.77 33.55 -30.27
CA THR A 23 -24.09 34.14 -30.15
C THR A 23 -24.11 34.88 -28.80
N GLN A 24 -23.88 36.20 -28.84
CA GLN A 24 -23.89 37.17 -27.72
C GLN A 24 -22.68 37.20 -26.77
N SER A 25 -21.47 37.54 -27.25
CA SER A 25 -20.45 38.17 -26.40
C SER A 25 -19.45 39.00 -27.20
N GLU A 26 -19.18 40.23 -26.75
CA GLU A 26 -18.22 41.16 -27.35
C GLU A 26 -16.79 40.61 -27.32
N ILE A 27 -16.16 40.46 -28.49
CA ILE A 27 -14.70 40.59 -28.58
C ILE A 27 -14.41 42.08 -28.42
N SER A 28 -14.01 42.49 -27.21
CA SER A 28 -13.67 43.89 -26.94
C SER A 28 -12.52 44.35 -27.84
N HIS A 29 -12.83 45.21 -28.81
CA HIS A 29 -11.86 45.84 -29.73
C HIS A 29 -10.98 46.91 -29.06
N ASN A 30 -11.13 47.16 -27.74
CA ASN A 30 -10.29 48.10 -26.99
C ASN A 30 -9.11 47.37 -26.31
N GLY A 31 -8.05 47.15 -27.10
CA GLY A 31 -6.65 47.18 -26.67
C GLY A 31 -6.05 46.00 -25.86
N GLY A 32 -6.85 45.12 -25.27
CA GLY A 32 -6.34 44.08 -24.34
C GLY A 32 -6.52 42.61 -24.74
N GLY A 33 -7.03 42.30 -25.94
CA GLY A 33 -7.15 40.95 -26.55
C GLY A 33 -7.55 39.77 -25.62
N GLY A 34 -8.78 39.27 -25.73
CA GLY A 34 -9.22 38.04 -25.04
C GLY A 34 -10.75 37.89 -24.96
N TRP A 35 -11.24 36.68 -24.71
CA TRP A 35 -12.65 36.39 -24.46
C TRP A 35 -13.01 36.61 -22.99
N ALA A 36 -14.15 37.24 -22.74
CA ALA A 36 -14.78 37.33 -21.42
C ALA A 36 -16.31 37.32 -21.59
N PRO A 37 -17.07 36.53 -20.81
CA PRO A 37 -18.52 36.50 -20.90
C PRO A 37 -19.13 37.74 -20.23
N GLU A 38 -20.28 38.19 -20.73
CA GLU A 38 -21.08 39.21 -20.05
C GLU A 38 -21.48 38.74 -18.64
N ARG A 39 -21.62 39.68 -17.70
CA ARG A 39 -22.00 39.33 -16.32
C ARG A 39 -23.39 38.70 -16.21
N THR A 40 -24.27 39.06 -17.14
CA THR A 40 -25.64 38.56 -17.30
C THR A 40 -25.72 37.22 -18.01
N ASP A 41 -24.62 36.78 -18.64
CA ASP A 41 -24.60 35.53 -19.39
C ASP A 41 -24.74 34.33 -18.44
N ARG A 42 -25.75 33.50 -18.73
CA ARG A 42 -26.02 32.25 -18.03
C ARG A 42 -25.23 31.07 -18.61
N LEU A 43 -24.68 31.22 -19.82
CA LEU A 43 -23.98 30.20 -20.60
C LEU A 43 -22.51 30.57 -20.83
N ARG A 44 -21.74 30.54 -19.74
CA ARG A 44 -20.34 30.98 -19.74
C ARG A 44 -19.42 29.91 -20.32
N TRP A 45 -19.19 29.95 -21.61
CA TRP A 45 -18.21 29.10 -22.28
C TRP A 45 -17.62 29.77 -23.53
N LEU A 46 -16.40 29.40 -23.88
CA LEU A 46 -15.75 29.80 -25.13
C LEU A 46 -15.74 28.61 -26.10
N GLN A 47 -16.33 28.77 -27.27
CA GLN A 47 -16.33 27.75 -28.33
C GLN A 47 -15.39 28.13 -29.46
N VAL A 48 -14.71 27.12 -30.00
CA VAL A 48 -13.79 27.23 -31.13
C VAL A 48 -14.28 26.27 -32.23
N ASP A 49 -14.57 26.79 -33.42
CA ASP A 49 -14.78 25.99 -34.65
C ASP A 49 -13.44 25.91 -35.41
N LEU A 50 -12.89 24.71 -35.51
CA LEU A 50 -11.64 24.42 -36.22
C LEU A 50 -11.84 24.34 -37.75
N ARG A 51 -13.06 24.56 -38.25
CA ARG A 51 -13.53 24.48 -39.66
C ARG A 51 -13.52 23.07 -40.24
N GLU A 52 -12.46 22.31 -40.01
CA GLU A 52 -12.34 20.89 -40.35
C GLU A 52 -12.09 20.04 -39.10
N ARG A 53 -12.15 18.70 -39.25
CA ARG A 53 -11.81 17.81 -38.15
C ARG A 53 -10.30 17.83 -37.94
N VAL A 54 -9.89 18.04 -36.70
CA VAL A 54 -8.50 18.10 -36.28
C VAL A 54 -8.27 17.05 -35.21
N GLU A 55 -7.13 16.38 -35.28
CA GLU A 55 -6.57 15.57 -34.21
C GLU A 55 -5.81 16.48 -33.24
N VAL A 56 -6.53 16.96 -32.22
CA VAL A 56 -6.04 17.88 -31.19
C VAL A 56 -5.20 17.12 -30.18
N THR A 57 -3.97 17.57 -29.92
CA THR A 57 -3.00 16.93 -29.03
C THR A 57 -2.67 17.76 -27.79
N ALA A 58 -2.89 19.07 -27.83
CA ALA A 58 -2.70 19.96 -26.70
C ALA A 58 -3.58 21.21 -26.80
N VAL A 59 -3.78 21.88 -25.67
CA VAL A 59 -4.39 23.21 -25.58
C VAL A 59 -3.57 24.10 -24.66
N ALA A 60 -3.56 25.40 -24.91
CA ALA A 60 -3.00 26.39 -23.99
C ALA A 60 -4.03 27.45 -23.64
N THR A 61 -3.98 27.92 -22.39
CA THR A 61 -4.81 29.02 -21.88
C THR A 61 -3.95 30.15 -21.34
N GLN A 62 -4.42 31.37 -21.47
CA GLN A 62 -3.81 32.58 -20.92
C GLN A 62 -4.93 33.52 -20.46
N GLY A 63 -4.73 34.30 -19.39
CA GLY A 63 -5.73 35.29 -18.98
C GLY A 63 -5.83 36.47 -19.94
N ARG A 64 -6.77 37.38 -19.73
CA ARG A 64 -6.93 38.57 -20.56
C ARG A 64 -5.78 39.56 -20.27
N PHE A 65 -5.14 40.07 -21.33
CA PHE A 65 -3.93 40.89 -21.18
C PHE A 65 -4.23 42.20 -20.45
N GLY A 66 -3.37 42.55 -19.49
CA GLY A 66 -3.47 43.81 -18.73
C GLY A 66 -4.70 43.94 -17.83
N SER A 67 -5.43 42.84 -17.57
CA SER A 67 -6.60 42.85 -16.67
C SER A 67 -6.42 41.85 -15.52
N PRO A 68 -7.20 41.96 -14.43
CA PRO A 68 -7.24 40.95 -13.39
C PRO A 68 -8.07 39.71 -13.80
N ASP A 69 -8.51 39.60 -15.06
CA ASP A 69 -9.44 38.56 -15.50
C ASP A 69 -8.70 37.34 -16.06
N TRP A 70 -8.72 36.23 -15.32
CA TRP A 70 -8.21 34.94 -15.78
C TRP A 70 -8.98 33.79 -15.16
N VAL A 71 -9.00 32.65 -15.85
CA VAL A 71 -9.63 31.41 -15.39
C VAL A 71 -8.59 30.53 -14.70
N THR A 72 -8.88 30.09 -13.47
CA THR A 72 -7.98 29.27 -12.64
C THR A 72 -8.26 27.79 -12.76
N SER A 73 -9.44 27.39 -13.26
CA SER A 73 -9.76 26.01 -13.61
C SER A 73 -10.84 25.96 -14.71
N TYR A 74 -10.78 24.97 -15.61
CA TYR A 74 -11.76 24.83 -16.71
C TYR A 74 -12.01 23.38 -17.11
N MET A 75 -13.15 23.10 -17.72
CA MET A 75 -13.43 21.83 -18.41
C MET A 75 -13.34 22.01 -19.92
N LEU A 76 -12.95 20.94 -20.62
CA LEU A 76 -12.88 20.90 -22.08
C LEU A 76 -13.96 19.97 -22.62
N LEU A 77 -14.80 20.46 -23.53
CA LEU A 77 -15.75 19.66 -24.30
C LEU A 77 -15.37 19.65 -25.77
N TYR A 78 -15.77 18.61 -26.48
CA TYR A 78 -15.57 18.46 -27.92
C TYR A 78 -16.80 17.89 -28.63
N SER A 79 -16.94 18.20 -29.91
CA SER A 79 -18.03 17.73 -30.77
C SER A 79 -17.64 17.85 -32.25
N ASP A 80 -18.11 16.91 -33.08
CA ASP A 80 -17.99 17.02 -34.54
C ASP A 80 -19.04 17.99 -35.14
N THR A 81 -20.12 18.29 -34.42
CA THR A 81 -21.34 18.92 -34.96
C THR A 81 -21.70 20.26 -34.31
N GLY A 82 -21.02 20.60 -33.19
CA GLY A 82 -21.39 21.73 -32.33
C GLY A 82 -22.57 21.44 -31.39
N ARG A 83 -23.12 20.22 -31.46
CA ARG A 83 -24.15 19.65 -30.56
C ARG A 83 -23.66 18.29 -30.03
N ALA A 84 -24.41 17.68 -29.11
CA ALA A 84 -24.04 16.38 -28.51
C ALA A 84 -22.59 16.40 -28.03
N TRP A 85 -22.30 17.24 -27.04
CA TRP A 85 -20.94 17.46 -26.56
C TRP A 85 -20.46 16.30 -25.68
N LYS A 86 -19.20 15.93 -25.85
CA LYS A 86 -18.50 15.01 -24.94
C LYS A 86 -17.47 15.77 -24.13
N GLN A 87 -17.42 15.47 -22.84
CA GLN A 87 -16.40 15.99 -21.95
C GLN A 87 -15.10 15.22 -22.13
N PHE A 88 -13.99 15.94 -22.31
CA PHE A 88 -12.67 15.35 -22.24
C PHE A 88 -12.30 15.07 -20.77
N ARG A 89 -11.80 13.86 -20.52
CA ARG A 89 -11.34 13.42 -19.20
C ARG A 89 -9.93 12.84 -19.32
N GLN A 90 -9.09 13.16 -18.35
CA GLN A 90 -7.75 12.57 -18.21
C GLN A 90 -7.83 11.20 -17.51
N GLU A 91 -6.72 10.45 -17.54
CA GLU A 91 -6.64 9.06 -17.07
C GLU A 91 -7.03 8.92 -15.59
N ASP A 92 -6.73 9.94 -14.76
CA ASP A 92 -7.10 10.01 -13.34
C ASP A 92 -8.57 10.41 -13.07
N ASN A 93 -9.43 10.40 -14.09
CA ASN A 93 -10.83 10.85 -14.05
C ASN A 93 -11.06 12.32 -13.63
N ILE A 94 -10.01 13.13 -13.51
CA ILE A 94 -10.14 14.56 -13.24
C ILE A 94 -10.64 15.24 -14.52
N GLY A 95 -11.94 15.59 -14.52
CA GLY A 95 -12.62 16.24 -15.64
C GLY A 95 -12.36 17.74 -15.77
N THR A 96 -11.46 18.28 -14.94
CA THR A 96 -11.14 19.72 -14.81
C THR A 96 -9.63 19.93 -14.97
N PHE A 97 -9.25 20.90 -15.78
CA PHE A 97 -7.87 21.32 -15.99
C PHE A 97 -7.54 22.51 -15.09
N PRO A 98 -6.35 22.53 -14.47
CA PRO A 98 -5.87 23.74 -13.81
C PRO A 98 -5.58 24.81 -14.87
N GLY A 99 -6.13 26.00 -14.67
CA GLY A 99 -5.96 27.15 -15.55
C GLY A 99 -4.79 28.02 -15.12
N ASN A 100 -4.96 29.33 -15.33
CA ASN A 100 -3.95 30.36 -15.13
C ASN A 100 -3.90 30.84 -13.67
N THR A 101 -2.72 31.28 -13.22
CA THR A 101 -2.52 31.92 -11.91
C THR A 101 -2.47 33.45 -12.00
N ASN A 102 -2.35 34.00 -13.21
CA ASN A 102 -2.31 35.42 -13.53
C ASN A 102 -2.78 35.66 -14.98
N SER A 103 -2.80 36.92 -15.42
CA SER A 103 -3.25 37.30 -16.78
C SER A 103 -2.21 37.09 -17.89
N ASP A 104 -0.92 37.02 -17.55
CA ASP A 104 0.18 37.02 -18.53
C ASP A 104 0.82 35.65 -18.77
N GLY A 105 0.75 34.74 -17.80
CA GLY A 105 1.34 33.41 -17.89
C GLY A 105 0.51 32.47 -18.76
N THR A 106 1.13 31.86 -19.76
CA THR A 106 0.51 30.80 -20.56
C THR A 106 0.61 29.47 -19.85
N VAL A 107 -0.50 28.75 -19.75
CA VAL A 107 -0.57 27.41 -19.18
C VAL A 107 -0.85 26.43 -20.31
N HIS A 108 0.08 25.52 -20.54
CA HIS A 108 0.01 24.53 -21.61
C HIS A 108 -0.35 23.15 -21.06
N HIS A 109 -1.35 22.51 -21.67
CA HIS A 109 -1.82 21.18 -21.33
C HIS A 109 -1.70 20.25 -22.53
N LYS A 110 -0.74 19.33 -22.46
CA LYS A 110 -0.69 18.19 -23.38
C LYS A 110 -1.80 17.23 -22.97
N LEU A 111 -2.66 16.88 -23.91
CA LEU A 111 -3.73 15.93 -23.66
C LEU A 111 -3.12 14.53 -23.52
N SER A 112 -3.57 13.74 -22.54
CA SER A 112 -3.13 12.34 -22.38
C SER A 112 -3.48 11.48 -23.59
N HIS A 113 -4.38 11.98 -24.43
CA HIS A 113 -4.75 11.40 -25.72
C HIS A 113 -5.22 12.45 -26.70
N SER A 114 -5.06 12.16 -27.99
CA SER A 114 -5.58 13.04 -29.03
C SER A 114 -7.11 12.96 -29.12
N ILE A 115 -7.73 14.11 -29.36
CA ILE A 115 -9.17 14.22 -29.64
C ILE A 115 -9.34 14.53 -31.12
N ARG A 116 -10.14 13.73 -31.82
CA ARG A 116 -10.51 14.02 -33.23
C ARG A 116 -11.85 14.73 -33.23
N THR A 117 -11.82 16.04 -33.45
CA THR A 117 -13.00 16.90 -33.32
C THR A 117 -12.94 18.09 -34.27
N ARG A 118 -14.10 18.69 -34.57
CA ARG A 118 -14.18 19.98 -35.26
C ARG A 118 -14.40 21.14 -34.28
N PHE A 119 -15.23 20.93 -33.26
CA PHE A 119 -15.56 21.95 -32.28
C PHE A 119 -14.93 21.62 -30.93
N LEU A 120 -14.44 22.67 -30.26
CA LEU A 120 -13.98 22.63 -28.87
C LEU A 120 -14.72 23.67 -28.06
N ARG A 121 -14.96 23.38 -26.78
CA ARG A 121 -15.58 24.33 -25.85
C ARG A 121 -14.84 24.32 -24.52
N PHE A 122 -14.39 25.49 -24.09
CA PHE A 122 -13.75 25.74 -22.80
C PHE A 122 -14.80 26.28 -21.82
N LEU A 123 -15.02 25.56 -20.72
CA LEU A 123 -16.00 25.91 -19.70
C LEU A 123 -15.25 26.33 -18.44
N PRO A 124 -15.17 27.64 -18.12
CA PRO A 124 -14.62 28.10 -16.86
C PRO A 124 -15.35 27.45 -15.67
N VAL A 125 -14.58 26.90 -14.73
CA VAL A 125 -15.09 26.34 -13.47
C VAL A 125 -14.81 27.32 -12.34
N ASP A 126 -13.56 27.77 -12.20
CA ASP A 126 -13.13 28.82 -11.27
C ASP A 126 -12.30 29.89 -11.98
N TRP A 127 -12.22 31.07 -11.37
CA TRP A 127 -11.50 32.23 -11.91
C TRP A 127 -10.87 33.08 -10.80
N SER A 128 -10.13 34.10 -11.24
CA SER A 128 -9.45 35.06 -10.36
C SER A 128 -10.36 35.60 -9.24
N PRO A 129 -9.90 35.63 -7.97
CA PRO A 129 -10.72 36.15 -6.87
C PRO A 129 -10.89 37.68 -6.91
N GLY A 130 -9.95 38.39 -7.56
CA GLY A 130 -9.96 39.85 -7.70
C GLY A 130 -10.47 40.37 -9.05
N GLY A 131 -10.90 39.49 -9.95
CA GLY A 131 -11.31 39.83 -11.32
C GLY A 131 -12.47 38.97 -11.83
N TRP A 132 -12.59 38.87 -13.15
CA TRP A 132 -13.62 38.10 -13.84
C TRP A 132 -13.03 36.92 -14.64
N MET A 133 -13.87 36.24 -15.42
CA MET A 133 -13.45 35.21 -16.36
C MET A 133 -12.81 35.88 -17.59
N GLY A 134 -11.55 35.55 -17.86
CA GLY A 134 -10.83 35.98 -19.06
C GLY A 134 -10.03 34.82 -19.65
N LEU A 135 -10.17 34.59 -20.97
CA LEU A 135 -9.46 33.54 -21.69
C LEU A 135 -8.89 34.04 -23.02
N ARG A 136 -7.63 33.73 -23.25
CA ARG A 136 -7.02 33.55 -24.56
C ARG A 136 -6.67 32.07 -24.67
N VAL A 137 -6.95 31.47 -25.81
CA VAL A 137 -6.72 30.04 -26.01
C VAL A 137 -5.95 29.78 -27.30
N GLU A 138 -5.13 28.73 -27.25
CA GLU A 138 -4.47 28.13 -28.40
C GLU A 138 -4.74 26.62 -28.40
N VAL A 139 -4.91 26.04 -29.59
CA VAL A 139 -5.22 24.63 -29.78
C VAL A 139 -4.19 24.05 -30.72
N TYR A 140 -3.52 22.97 -30.32
CA TYR A 140 -2.48 22.31 -31.10
C TYR A 140 -2.98 20.97 -31.63
N GLY A 141 -2.73 20.68 -32.90
CA GLY A 141 -3.19 19.46 -33.55
C GLY A 141 -2.97 19.45 -35.06
N CYS A 142 -3.39 18.36 -35.71
CA CYS A 142 -3.22 18.14 -37.15
C CYS A 142 -4.57 17.95 -37.84
N ALA A 143 -4.72 18.40 -39.08
CA ALA A 143 -5.91 18.10 -39.88
C ALA A 143 -6.11 16.58 -39.99
N TYR A 144 -7.33 16.11 -39.73
CA TYR A 144 -7.69 14.69 -39.72
C TYR A 144 -8.72 14.39 -40.81
N LYS A 145 -8.35 13.49 -41.72
CA LYS A 145 -9.22 13.00 -42.79
C LYS A 145 -9.47 11.50 -42.60
N SER A 146 -10.71 11.08 -42.83
CA SER A 146 -11.11 9.68 -42.71
C SER A 146 -12.07 9.26 -43.83
N ASP A 147 -12.02 7.98 -44.18
CA ASP A 147 -13.01 7.37 -45.06
C ASP A 147 -14.22 6.91 -44.24
N VAL A 148 -15.38 7.51 -44.50
CA VAL A 148 -16.62 7.29 -43.74
C VAL A 148 -17.67 6.58 -44.59
N ALA A 149 -18.42 5.68 -43.95
CA ALA A 149 -19.61 5.04 -44.48
C ALA A 149 -20.75 5.10 -43.45
N ASP A 150 -21.97 5.37 -43.91
CA ASP A 150 -23.19 5.47 -43.11
C ASP A 150 -24.12 4.28 -43.41
N PHE A 151 -24.57 3.63 -42.33
CA PHE A 151 -25.39 2.43 -42.34
C PHE A 151 -26.73 2.75 -41.68
N ASN A 152 -27.82 2.51 -42.39
CA ASN A 152 -29.19 2.80 -41.95
C ASN A 152 -29.94 1.56 -41.38
N GLY A 153 -29.23 0.50 -40.97
CA GLY A 153 -29.82 -0.77 -40.53
C GLY A 153 -30.37 -1.66 -41.66
N ARG A 154 -30.39 -1.18 -42.91
CA ARG A 154 -30.72 -1.99 -44.10
C ARG A 154 -29.54 -2.13 -45.07
N SER A 155 -28.46 -1.40 -44.82
CA SER A 155 -27.29 -1.32 -45.70
C SER A 155 -26.15 -2.14 -45.11
N SER A 156 -25.34 -2.76 -45.98
CA SER A 156 -24.15 -3.51 -45.59
C SER A 156 -23.10 -3.44 -46.71
N LEU A 157 -21.84 -3.68 -46.35
CA LEU A 157 -20.73 -3.88 -47.28
C LEU A 157 -20.30 -5.35 -47.23
N LEU A 158 -20.17 -6.00 -48.37
CA LEU A 158 -19.75 -7.40 -48.50
C LEU A 158 -18.42 -7.47 -49.22
N TYR A 159 -17.36 -7.80 -48.49
CA TYR A 159 -16.01 -7.96 -49.03
C TYR A 159 -15.78 -9.41 -49.42
N ARG A 160 -15.49 -9.66 -50.69
CA ARG A 160 -15.27 -11.00 -51.25
C ARG A 160 -13.79 -11.29 -51.43
N PHE A 161 -13.37 -12.46 -50.97
CA PHE A 161 -12.02 -12.96 -51.17
C PHE A 161 -11.83 -13.45 -52.61
N ASN A 162 -10.58 -13.42 -53.10
CA ASN A 162 -10.25 -13.95 -54.42
C ASN A 162 -10.33 -15.49 -54.47
N GLN A 163 -10.22 -16.16 -53.31
CA GLN A 163 -10.32 -17.62 -53.15
C GLN A 163 -11.68 -18.01 -52.58
N LYS A 164 -12.12 -19.25 -52.83
CA LYS A 164 -13.46 -19.74 -52.40
C LYS A 164 -13.62 -19.84 -50.88
N SER A 165 -12.53 -20.00 -50.14
CA SER A 165 -12.45 -19.87 -48.68
C SER A 165 -11.08 -19.30 -48.32
N THR A 166 -10.99 -18.63 -47.16
CA THR A 166 -9.74 -18.11 -46.62
C THR A 166 -9.52 -18.70 -45.23
N SER A 167 -8.40 -19.43 -45.07
CA SER A 167 -7.93 -19.88 -43.76
C SER A 167 -6.78 -18.98 -43.32
N THR A 168 -6.94 -18.31 -42.18
CA THR A 168 -5.98 -17.36 -41.63
C THR A 168 -5.44 -17.84 -40.29
N VAL A 169 -4.18 -17.53 -39.97
CA VAL A 169 -3.61 -17.68 -38.61
C VAL A 169 -3.42 -16.33 -37.92
N LYS A 170 -3.57 -15.23 -38.68
CA LYS A 170 -3.46 -13.87 -38.21
C LYS A 170 -4.53 -13.01 -38.87
N ASP A 171 -5.28 -12.28 -38.07
CA ASP A 171 -6.29 -11.32 -38.54
C ASP A 171 -6.14 -10.01 -37.79
N VAL A 172 -6.22 -8.89 -38.51
CA VAL A 172 -6.26 -7.55 -37.94
C VAL A 172 -7.48 -6.82 -38.50
N ILE A 173 -8.43 -6.51 -37.62
CA ILE A 173 -9.63 -5.73 -37.96
C ILE A 173 -9.58 -4.44 -37.16
N SER A 174 -9.57 -3.29 -37.83
CA SER A 174 -9.62 -2.00 -37.18
C SER A 174 -10.70 -1.13 -37.78
N LEU A 175 -11.53 -0.50 -36.94
CA LEU A 175 -12.55 0.44 -37.38
C LEU A 175 -12.82 1.45 -36.29
N ARG A 176 -13.47 2.56 -36.64
CA ARG A 176 -14.16 3.39 -35.65
C ARG A 176 -15.63 3.44 -35.99
N PHE A 177 -16.50 3.45 -35.00
CA PHE A 177 -17.95 3.52 -35.22
C PHE A 177 -18.61 4.56 -34.32
N LYS A 178 -19.79 4.99 -34.72
CA LYS A 178 -20.64 5.95 -34.01
C LYS A 178 -22.11 5.51 -34.20
N SER A 179 -22.87 5.39 -33.10
CA SER A 179 -24.26 4.87 -33.12
C SER A 179 -25.14 5.51 -32.04
N GLN A 180 -26.46 5.50 -32.27
CA GLN A 180 -27.52 5.76 -31.25
C GLN A 180 -28.21 4.50 -30.78
N ARG A 181 -28.03 3.41 -31.51
CA ARG A 181 -28.65 2.13 -31.19
C ARG A 181 -27.70 1.35 -30.30
N ALA A 182 -28.23 0.80 -29.22
CA ALA A 182 -27.51 -0.07 -28.31
C ALA A 182 -27.26 -1.49 -28.89
N ASP A 183 -27.86 -1.81 -30.04
CA ASP A 183 -27.71 -3.10 -30.72
C ASP A 183 -27.37 -2.93 -32.21
N GLY A 184 -26.52 -3.80 -32.75
CA GLY A 184 -26.26 -3.91 -34.19
C GLY A 184 -24.99 -4.71 -34.52
N VAL A 185 -25.02 -5.53 -35.58
CA VAL A 185 -23.84 -6.29 -36.05
C VAL A 185 -22.89 -5.40 -36.85
N LEU A 186 -21.64 -5.25 -36.39
CA LEU A 186 -20.62 -4.45 -37.06
C LEU A 186 -19.84 -5.26 -38.10
N VAL A 187 -19.39 -6.46 -37.72
CA VAL A 187 -18.57 -7.35 -38.56
C VAL A 187 -19.09 -8.77 -38.39
N HIS A 188 -19.21 -9.51 -39.48
CA HIS A 188 -19.55 -10.93 -39.44
C HIS A 188 -18.85 -11.69 -40.57
N GLY A 189 -18.34 -12.87 -40.25
CA GLY A 189 -17.84 -13.86 -41.18
C GLY A 189 -18.08 -15.25 -40.62
N GLU A 190 -18.49 -16.18 -41.49
CA GLU A 190 -18.76 -17.58 -41.16
C GLU A 190 -18.14 -18.45 -42.26
N GLY A 191 -17.60 -19.60 -41.87
CA GLY A 191 -17.06 -20.62 -42.78
C GLY A 191 -17.91 -21.90 -42.80
N GLN A 192 -17.77 -22.70 -43.86
CA GLN A 192 -18.47 -23.99 -44.02
C GLN A 192 -18.25 -25.00 -42.86
N ARG A 193 -17.13 -24.88 -42.14
CA ARG A 193 -16.81 -25.71 -40.96
C ARG A 193 -17.50 -25.26 -39.66
N GLY A 194 -18.23 -24.15 -39.68
CA GLY A 194 -18.83 -23.55 -38.49
C GLY A 194 -17.88 -22.64 -37.70
N ASP A 195 -16.69 -22.36 -38.23
CA ASP A 195 -15.82 -21.28 -37.81
C ASP A 195 -16.53 -19.94 -38.07
N TYR A 196 -16.43 -19.01 -37.13
CA TYR A 196 -16.98 -17.68 -37.34
C TYR A 196 -16.29 -16.62 -36.50
N ILE A 197 -16.39 -15.38 -36.97
CA ILE A 197 -16.04 -14.18 -36.22
C ILE A 197 -17.20 -13.20 -36.34
N THR A 198 -17.71 -12.74 -35.21
CA THR A 198 -18.80 -11.75 -35.17
C THR A 198 -18.50 -10.69 -34.13
N LEU A 199 -18.44 -9.43 -34.57
CA LEU A 199 -18.40 -8.26 -33.71
C LEU A 199 -19.77 -7.58 -33.76
N GLU A 200 -20.41 -7.44 -32.60
CA GLU A 200 -21.69 -6.74 -32.49
C GLU A 200 -21.71 -5.76 -31.32
N LEU A 201 -22.46 -4.68 -31.49
CA LEU A 201 -22.91 -3.84 -30.40
C LEU A 201 -24.13 -4.53 -29.79
N HIS A 202 -24.11 -4.76 -28.48
CA HIS A 202 -25.17 -5.43 -27.73
C HIS A 202 -25.34 -4.74 -26.37
N LYS A 203 -26.52 -4.16 -26.14
CA LYS A 203 -26.82 -3.36 -24.94
C LYS A 203 -25.76 -2.29 -24.65
N GLY A 204 -25.31 -1.58 -25.69
CA GLY A 204 -24.33 -0.48 -25.57
C GLY A 204 -22.90 -0.92 -25.27
N ARG A 205 -22.59 -2.22 -25.38
CA ARG A 205 -21.24 -2.81 -25.22
C ARG A 205 -20.87 -3.58 -26.48
N LEU A 206 -19.59 -3.67 -26.81
CA LEU A 206 -19.16 -4.53 -27.92
C LEU A 206 -18.98 -5.96 -27.43
N SER A 207 -19.51 -6.90 -28.19
CA SER A 207 -19.38 -8.33 -28.01
C SER A 207 -18.65 -8.92 -29.21
N LEU A 208 -17.49 -9.51 -28.96
CA LEU A 208 -16.73 -10.29 -29.94
C LEU A 208 -17.00 -11.78 -29.69
N HIS A 209 -17.56 -12.46 -30.68
CA HIS A 209 -17.75 -13.90 -30.68
C HIS A 209 -16.83 -14.52 -31.72
N ILE A 210 -16.05 -15.52 -31.32
CA ILE A 210 -15.17 -16.24 -32.23
C ILE A 210 -15.21 -17.74 -31.95
N ASN A 211 -15.19 -18.53 -33.01
CA ASN A 211 -15.08 -19.98 -32.97
C ASN A 211 -14.05 -20.44 -34.01
N LEU A 212 -13.12 -21.29 -33.59
CA LEU A 212 -12.07 -21.89 -34.44
C LEU A 212 -12.20 -23.43 -34.56
N ASP A 213 -13.26 -24.04 -34.00
CA ASP A 213 -13.48 -25.49 -34.03
C ASP A 213 -14.80 -25.87 -34.74
N ASP A 214 -14.90 -27.13 -35.19
CA ASP A 214 -16.13 -27.68 -35.76
C ASP A 214 -17.27 -27.71 -34.73
N ALA A 215 -18.22 -26.77 -34.88
CA ALA A 215 -19.39 -26.61 -34.03
C ALA A 215 -20.27 -27.87 -33.95
N LYS A 216 -20.14 -28.82 -34.89
CA LYS A 216 -20.90 -30.07 -34.91
C LYS A 216 -20.29 -31.18 -34.04
N MET A 217 -18.97 -31.16 -33.80
CA MET A 217 -18.29 -32.16 -32.96
C MET A 217 -18.14 -31.71 -31.51
N HIS A 218 -17.90 -30.42 -31.24
CA HIS A 218 -17.69 -29.91 -29.88
C HIS A 218 -18.41 -28.57 -29.64
N PRO A 219 -19.68 -28.59 -29.18
CA PRO A 219 -20.52 -27.38 -29.07
C PRO A 219 -20.06 -26.32 -28.06
N SER A 220 -19.13 -26.65 -27.16
CA SER A 220 -18.76 -25.81 -26.00
C SER A 220 -17.27 -25.59 -25.76
N SER A 221 -16.35 -26.24 -26.52
CA SER A 221 -14.90 -26.16 -26.24
C SER A 221 -14.13 -25.08 -27.02
N GLY A 222 -14.63 -24.63 -28.18
CA GLY A 222 -13.93 -23.69 -29.06
C GLY A 222 -14.47 -22.25 -29.06
N HIS A 223 -15.70 -22.03 -28.55
CA HIS A 223 -16.36 -20.72 -28.58
C HIS A 223 -15.85 -19.78 -27.49
N VAL A 224 -15.47 -18.58 -27.89
CA VAL A 224 -15.10 -17.48 -26.98
C VAL A 224 -16.02 -16.29 -27.24
N SER A 225 -16.63 -15.79 -26.17
CA SER A 225 -17.40 -14.54 -26.18
C SER A 225 -16.75 -13.52 -25.25
N VAL A 226 -16.45 -12.33 -25.78
CA VAL A 226 -15.74 -11.27 -25.07
C VAL A 226 -16.52 -9.98 -25.14
N PHE A 227 -16.88 -9.43 -23.99
CA PHE A 227 -17.52 -8.11 -23.88
C PHE A 227 -16.50 -7.04 -23.52
N LEU A 228 -16.55 -5.88 -24.19
CA LEU A 228 -15.69 -4.73 -23.91
C LEU A 228 -16.36 -3.40 -24.24
N GLY A 229 -16.01 -2.35 -23.49
CA GLY A 229 -16.63 -1.03 -23.57
C GLY A 229 -18.02 -0.96 -22.93
N SER A 230 -18.57 0.25 -22.85
CA SER A 230 -19.92 0.53 -22.33
C SER A 230 -20.38 1.92 -22.77
N LEU A 231 -21.70 2.12 -22.80
CA LEU A 231 -22.35 3.34 -23.26
C LEU A 231 -21.86 3.76 -24.67
N LEU A 232 -21.61 2.79 -25.54
CA LEU A 232 -21.06 3.02 -26.88
C LEU A 232 -22.12 3.49 -27.91
N ASP A 233 -23.36 3.69 -27.44
CA ASP A 233 -24.48 4.28 -28.17
C ASP A 233 -24.64 5.80 -27.86
N ASP A 234 -23.54 6.45 -27.47
CA ASP A 234 -23.47 7.86 -27.03
C ASP A 234 -23.38 8.88 -28.19
N GLN A 235 -23.45 8.45 -29.44
CA GLN A 235 -23.21 9.27 -30.65
C GLN A 235 -21.80 9.87 -30.80
N HIS A 236 -20.80 9.26 -30.21
CA HIS A 236 -19.40 9.60 -30.42
C HIS A 236 -18.66 8.48 -31.14
N TRP A 237 -17.50 8.84 -31.67
CA TRP A 237 -16.62 7.88 -32.35
C TRP A 237 -15.85 7.05 -31.34
N HIS A 238 -16.09 5.74 -31.38
CA HIS A 238 -15.35 4.74 -30.62
C HIS A 238 -14.40 3.96 -31.53
N SER A 239 -13.16 3.72 -31.11
CA SER A 239 -12.21 2.91 -31.87
C SER A 239 -12.27 1.44 -31.46
N VAL A 240 -12.12 0.56 -32.44
CA VAL A 240 -12.07 -0.89 -32.25
C VAL A 240 -10.86 -1.43 -32.99
N LEU A 241 -10.08 -2.26 -32.30
CA LEU A 241 -8.98 -3.02 -32.86
C LEU A 241 -9.08 -4.47 -32.38
N ILE A 242 -9.07 -5.40 -33.32
CA ILE A 242 -9.01 -6.84 -33.06
C ILE A 242 -7.72 -7.33 -33.70
N GLU A 243 -6.82 -7.89 -32.91
CA GLU A 243 -5.61 -8.54 -33.38
C GLU A 243 -5.63 -10.00 -32.93
N ARG A 244 -5.75 -10.92 -33.88
CA ARG A 244 -5.67 -12.34 -33.64
C ARG A 244 -4.34 -12.88 -34.15
N PHE A 245 -3.66 -13.68 -33.34
CA PHE A 245 -2.51 -14.49 -33.74
C PHE A 245 -2.66 -15.90 -33.15
N ASN A 246 -2.84 -16.90 -34.02
CA ASN A 246 -3.25 -18.25 -33.65
C ASN A 246 -4.51 -18.19 -32.75
N LYS A 247 -4.40 -18.71 -31.52
CA LYS A 247 -5.46 -18.69 -30.50
C LYS A 247 -5.48 -17.43 -29.65
N GLN A 248 -4.48 -16.57 -29.73
CA GLN A 248 -4.39 -15.35 -28.94
C GLN A 248 -5.12 -14.20 -29.63
N ILE A 249 -5.92 -13.47 -28.87
CA ILE A 249 -6.74 -12.36 -29.34
C ILE A 249 -6.52 -11.18 -28.41
N ASN A 250 -6.09 -10.06 -28.99
CA ASN A 250 -6.14 -8.76 -28.35
C ASN A 250 -7.37 -8.04 -28.89
N PHE A 251 -8.33 -7.78 -28.01
CA PHE A 251 -9.53 -7.02 -28.34
C PHE A 251 -9.48 -5.68 -27.63
N THR A 252 -9.35 -4.59 -28.39
CA THR A 252 -9.25 -3.23 -27.87
C THR A 252 -10.45 -2.40 -28.29
N VAL A 253 -11.10 -1.76 -27.31
CA VAL A 253 -12.17 -0.77 -27.52
C VAL A 253 -11.75 0.54 -26.85
N ASP A 254 -11.66 1.60 -27.63
CA ASP A 254 -11.04 2.87 -27.29
C ASP A 254 -9.60 2.69 -26.79
N ARG A 255 -9.40 2.56 -25.47
CA ARG A 255 -8.11 2.26 -24.84
C ARG A 255 -8.09 0.97 -24.04
N LEU A 256 -9.26 0.42 -23.74
CA LEU A 256 -9.35 -0.78 -22.93
C LEU A 256 -9.00 -1.96 -23.83
N THR A 257 -8.00 -2.74 -23.45
CA THR A 257 -7.60 -3.96 -24.17
C THR A 257 -7.89 -5.16 -23.29
N LYS A 258 -8.53 -6.18 -23.87
CA LYS A 258 -8.72 -7.48 -23.25
C LYS A 258 -7.94 -8.53 -24.02
N HIS A 259 -7.09 -9.27 -23.30
CA HIS A 259 -6.32 -10.39 -23.84
C HIS A 259 -7.07 -11.68 -23.60
N VAL A 260 -7.33 -12.44 -24.66
CA VAL A 260 -8.12 -13.67 -24.60
C VAL A 260 -7.45 -14.77 -25.41
N ARG A 261 -7.57 -16.01 -24.96
CA ARG A 261 -7.10 -17.20 -25.67
C ARG A 261 -8.26 -18.15 -25.96
N THR A 262 -8.37 -18.65 -27.19
CA THR A 262 -9.38 -19.65 -27.54
C THR A 262 -9.01 -21.04 -27.02
N GLY A 263 -10.02 -21.80 -26.59
CA GLY A 263 -9.87 -23.14 -26.00
C GLY A 263 -9.80 -24.30 -27.00
N GLY A 264 -9.99 -24.01 -28.28
CA GLY A 264 -10.07 -25.02 -29.33
C GLY A 264 -8.75 -25.70 -29.69
N LEU A 265 -8.81 -26.73 -30.52
CA LEU A 265 -7.63 -27.48 -30.98
C LEU A 265 -6.95 -26.82 -32.17
N ASP A 266 -7.71 -26.17 -33.07
CA ASP A 266 -7.20 -25.50 -34.27
C ASP A 266 -6.66 -24.08 -33.97
N ASP A 267 -5.66 -23.65 -34.72
CA ASP A 267 -5.06 -22.30 -34.64
C ASP A 267 -5.58 -21.37 -35.76
N SER A 268 -6.28 -21.92 -36.75
CA SER A 268 -6.74 -21.20 -37.94
C SER A 268 -8.21 -20.78 -37.85
N LEU A 269 -8.54 -19.64 -38.46
CA LEU A 269 -9.92 -19.18 -38.66
C LEU A 269 -10.26 -19.39 -40.13
N GLU A 270 -11.24 -20.25 -40.42
CA GLU A 270 -11.76 -20.43 -41.77
C GLU A 270 -13.00 -19.56 -41.98
N VAL A 271 -12.91 -18.62 -42.93
CA VAL A 271 -14.06 -17.83 -43.38
C VAL A 271 -14.36 -18.22 -44.82
N ASP A 272 -15.65 -18.31 -45.18
CA ASP A 272 -16.09 -18.55 -46.56
C ASP A 272 -15.69 -17.40 -47.49
N TYR A 273 -16.27 -17.35 -48.70
CA TYR A 273 -15.93 -16.39 -49.74
C TYR A 273 -16.22 -14.90 -49.40
N GLU A 274 -16.90 -14.58 -48.29
CA GLU A 274 -17.28 -13.19 -47.96
C GLU A 274 -17.24 -12.82 -46.47
N LEU A 275 -16.83 -11.56 -46.19
CA LEU A 275 -16.98 -10.87 -44.90
C LEU A 275 -18.02 -9.76 -45.04
N SER A 276 -18.92 -9.64 -44.07
CA SER A 276 -19.94 -8.59 -44.04
C SER A 276 -19.67 -7.53 -42.97
N PHE A 277 -19.90 -6.27 -43.35
CA PHE A 277 -19.79 -5.10 -42.48
C PHE A 277 -21.12 -4.34 -42.44
N GLY A 278 -21.55 -3.95 -41.24
CA GLY A 278 -22.79 -3.21 -41.00
C GLY A 278 -24.07 -4.05 -40.92
N GLY A 279 -23.97 -5.37 -41.07
CA GLY A 279 -25.10 -6.28 -40.94
C GLY A 279 -24.83 -7.67 -41.54
N ILE A 280 -25.79 -8.57 -41.36
CA ILE A 280 -25.76 -9.91 -41.96
C ILE A 280 -26.76 -9.90 -43.14
N PRO A 281 -26.33 -10.10 -44.40
CA PRO A 281 -27.26 -10.19 -45.51
C PRO A 281 -28.19 -11.39 -45.30
N LEU A 282 -29.51 -11.20 -45.41
CA LEU A 282 -30.50 -12.27 -45.18
C LEU A 282 -30.20 -13.48 -46.08
N PRO A 283 -29.88 -14.67 -45.54
CA PRO A 283 -29.99 -15.89 -46.32
C PRO A 283 -31.47 -16.19 -46.55
N GLY A 284 -31.83 -16.66 -47.74
CA GLY A 284 -33.19 -16.77 -48.28
C GLY A 284 -34.16 -17.72 -47.57
N LYS A 285 -34.23 -17.74 -46.24
CA LYS A 285 -35.29 -18.40 -45.45
C LYS A 285 -35.79 -17.46 -44.34
N PRO A 286 -37.12 -17.23 -44.22
CA PRO A 286 -37.66 -16.48 -43.10
C PRO A 286 -37.58 -17.33 -41.82
N GLY A 287 -36.89 -16.82 -40.79
CA GLY A 287 -37.03 -17.32 -39.40
C GLY A 287 -35.78 -17.66 -38.59
N THR A 288 -34.55 -17.59 -39.11
CA THR A 288 -33.36 -18.07 -38.37
C THR A 288 -32.34 -17.02 -37.93
N PHE A 289 -32.53 -15.72 -38.22
CA PHE A 289 -31.59 -14.67 -37.78
C PHE A 289 -32.30 -13.65 -36.88
N LEU A 290 -31.96 -13.68 -35.58
CA LEU A 290 -32.54 -12.80 -34.54
C LEU A 290 -31.75 -11.50 -34.32
N ARG A 291 -30.60 -11.32 -34.99
CA ARG A 291 -29.67 -10.19 -34.76
C ARG A 291 -30.05 -8.98 -35.63
N LYS A 292 -29.95 -7.77 -35.07
CA LYS A 292 -30.23 -6.51 -35.77
C LYS A 292 -29.00 -6.04 -36.56
N ASN A 293 -29.21 -5.47 -37.73
CA ASN A 293 -28.13 -4.80 -38.49
C ASN A 293 -27.71 -3.48 -37.83
N PHE A 294 -26.50 -3.03 -38.11
CA PHE A 294 -25.94 -1.80 -37.55
C PHE A 294 -26.59 -0.55 -38.15
N HIS A 295 -26.89 0.42 -37.28
CA HIS A 295 -27.44 1.71 -37.66
C HIS A 295 -26.57 2.84 -37.06
N GLY A 296 -25.74 3.45 -37.90
CA GLY A 296 -24.75 4.43 -37.51
C GLY A 296 -23.66 4.61 -38.57
N CYS A 297 -22.55 5.22 -38.19
CA CYS A 297 -21.43 5.48 -39.09
C CYS A 297 -20.22 4.63 -38.73
N MET A 298 -19.43 4.24 -39.73
CA MET A 298 -18.09 3.69 -39.54
C MET A 298 -17.07 4.53 -40.29
N GLU A 299 -15.89 4.72 -39.72
CA GLU A 299 -14.76 5.34 -40.39
C GLU A 299 -13.50 4.48 -40.26
N ASN A 300 -12.60 4.62 -41.24
CA ASN A 300 -11.30 3.94 -41.23
C ASN A 300 -11.44 2.43 -40.99
N LEU A 301 -12.33 1.79 -41.75
CA LEU A 301 -12.57 0.35 -41.68
C LEU A 301 -11.50 -0.40 -42.49
N TYR A 302 -10.64 -1.12 -41.78
CA TYR A 302 -9.57 -1.94 -42.35
C TYR A 302 -9.73 -3.40 -41.95
N TYR A 303 -9.51 -4.29 -42.92
CA TYR A 303 -9.33 -5.72 -42.70
C TYR A 303 -7.99 -6.13 -43.32
N ASN A 304 -7.07 -6.65 -42.50
CA ASN A 304 -5.73 -7.08 -42.92
C ASN A 304 -4.99 -6.03 -43.78
N GLY A 305 -5.10 -4.75 -43.41
CA GLY A 305 -4.49 -3.61 -44.11
C GLY A 305 -5.26 -3.07 -45.31
N VAL A 306 -6.36 -3.70 -45.71
CA VAL A 306 -7.20 -3.25 -46.84
C VAL A 306 -8.29 -2.29 -46.34
N ASN A 307 -8.34 -1.07 -46.90
CA ASN A 307 -9.38 -0.08 -46.59
C ASN A 307 -10.70 -0.44 -47.32
N ILE A 308 -11.65 -1.02 -46.58
CA ILE A 308 -12.91 -1.54 -47.14
C ILE A 308 -13.81 -0.40 -47.64
N ILE A 309 -13.81 0.75 -46.98
CA ILE A 309 -14.64 1.90 -47.38
C ILE A 309 -14.09 2.53 -48.66
N ASP A 310 -12.77 2.67 -48.81
CA ASP A 310 -12.15 3.17 -50.06
C ASP A 310 -12.47 2.24 -51.24
N LEU A 311 -12.40 0.92 -51.05
CA LEU A 311 -12.82 -0.04 -52.08
C LEU A 311 -14.28 0.19 -52.51
N ALA A 312 -15.18 0.39 -51.54
CA ALA A 312 -16.60 0.62 -51.80
C ALA A 312 -16.84 1.95 -52.53
N LYS A 313 -16.20 3.03 -52.06
CA LYS A 313 -16.24 4.36 -52.69
C LYS A 313 -15.80 4.31 -54.16
N ARG A 314 -14.75 3.54 -54.46
CA ARG A 314 -14.19 3.36 -55.80
C ARG A 314 -14.87 2.26 -56.62
N ARG A 315 -15.91 1.59 -56.09
CA ARG A 315 -16.67 0.52 -56.74
C ARG A 315 -15.78 -0.60 -57.30
N LYS A 316 -14.83 -1.08 -56.50
CA LYS A 316 -13.94 -2.19 -56.89
C LYS A 316 -14.72 -3.51 -56.98
N PRO A 317 -14.33 -4.48 -57.83
CA PRO A 317 -15.08 -5.71 -58.05
C PRO A 317 -15.12 -6.66 -56.82
N GLN A 318 -14.19 -6.50 -55.89
CA GLN A 318 -14.08 -7.30 -54.66
C GLN A 318 -15.07 -6.88 -53.56
N ILE A 319 -15.81 -5.79 -53.75
CA ILE A 319 -16.74 -5.27 -52.74
C ILE A 319 -18.12 -5.08 -53.34
N TYR A 320 -19.13 -5.63 -52.69
CA TYR A 320 -20.53 -5.34 -53.00
C TYR A 320 -21.07 -4.38 -51.94
N SER A 321 -21.51 -3.20 -52.39
CA SER A 321 -22.11 -2.19 -51.52
C SER A 321 -23.62 -2.18 -51.71
N GLY A 322 -24.37 -2.31 -50.62
CA GLY A 322 -25.80 -1.94 -50.60
C GLY A 322 -25.99 -0.42 -50.75
N ASN A 323 -27.14 0.09 -50.30
CA ASN A 323 -27.45 1.54 -50.31
C ASN A 323 -26.71 2.31 -49.21
N VAL A 324 -25.37 2.25 -49.23
CA VAL A 324 -24.47 2.92 -48.28
C VAL A 324 -24.13 4.32 -48.79
N THR A 325 -24.21 5.32 -47.91
CA THR A 325 -23.71 6.67 -48.22
C THR A 325 -22.34 6.89 -47.59
N PHE A 326 -21.51 7.72 -48.21
CA PHE A 326 -20.13 7.94 -47.78
C PHE A 326 -19.92 9.23 -46.98
N THR A 327 -21.00 9.64 -46.31
CA THR A 327 -21.09 10.81 -45.44
C THR A 327 -21.90 10.40 -44.22
N CYS A 328 -21.44 10.73 -43.02
CA CYS A 328 -22.18 10.38 -41.80
C CYS A 328 -23.42 11.26 -41.67
N SER A 329 -24.61 10.65 -41.60
CA SER A 329 -25.85 11.37 -41.34
C SER A 329 -25.98 11.66 -39.84
N GLU A 330 -26.21 12.92 -39.48
CA GLU A 330 -26.18 13.37 -38.08
C GLU A 330 -27.59 13.66 -37.55
N PRO A 331 -28.12 12.85 -36.62
CA PRO A 331 -29.42 13.09 -36.02
C PRO A 331 -29.38 14.29 -35.06
N GLN A 332 -30.34 15.21 -35.19
CA GLN A 332 -30.50 16.35 -34.28
C GLN A 332 -31.27 15.95 -33.01
N LEU A 333 -30.69 15.12 -32.15
CA LEU A 333 -31.25 14.84 -30.82
C LEU A 333 -30.44 15.55 -29.74
N VAL A 334 -31.11 16.46 -29.04
CA VAL A 334 -30.57 17.14 -27.86
C VAL A 334 -30.98 16.35 -26.61
N SER A 335 -30.01 15.99 -25.78
CA SER A 335 -30.24 15.43 -24.45
C SER A 335 -30.05 16.48 -23.36
N ALA A 336 -30.74 16.29 -22.23
CA ALA A 336 -30.53 17.04 -21.01
C ALA A 336 -30.11 16.08 -19.89
N THR A 337 -29.05 16.43 -19.15
CA THR A 337 -28.62 15.74 -17.94
C THR A 337 -29.19 16.44 -16.71
N PHE A 338 -29.87 15.69 -15.85
CA PHE A 338 -30.33 16.12 -14.53
C PHE A 338 -29.23 15.82 -13.51
N LEU A 339 -28.59 16.86 -12.97
CA LEU A 339 -27.31 16.75 -12.25
C LEU A 339 -27.44 16.45 -10.76
N SER A 340 -28.59 16.76 -10.15
CA SER A 340 -28.84 16.70 -8.70
C SER A 340 -30.03 15.82 -8.36
N SER A 341 -29.83 14.86 -7.47
CA SER A 341 -30.88 13.99 -6.91
C SER A 341 -31.82 14.68 -5.90
N SER A 342 -31.58 15.95 -5.56
CA SER A 342 -32.42 16.70 -4.61
C SER A 342 -33.16 17.88 -5.24
N SER A 343 -32.58 18.50 -6.28
CA SER A 343 -33.01 19.81 -6.76
C SER A 343 -33.10 19.96 -8.28
N SER A 344 -32.86 18.88 -9.04
CA SER A 344 -33.05 18.94 -10.50
C SER A 344 -34.53 18.93 -10.85
N PHE A 345 -34.94 19.80 -11.76
CA PHE A 345 -36.28 19.77 -12.33
C PHE A 345 -36.33 20.51 -13.66
N LEU A 346 -37.34 20.17 -14.45
CA LEU A 346 -37.79 20.92 -15.61
C LEU A 346 -39.30 21.13 -15.50
N SER A 347 -39.73 22.38 -15.35
CA SER A 347 -41.13 22.78 -15.30
C SER A 347 -41.55 23.34 -16.66
N LEU A 348 -42.58 22.77 -17.26
CA LEU A 348 -43.09 23.15 -18.58
C LEU A 348 -44.57 23.57 -18.48
N PRO A 349 -44.98 24.64 -19.18
CA PRO A 349 -46.39 25.02 -19.25
C PRO A 349 -47.18 24.01 -20.09
N LEU A 350 -48.45 23.78 -19.71
CA LEU A 350 -49.42 23.03 -20.49
C LEU A 350 -50.55 23.97 -20.94
N ASP A 351 -51.08 23.72 -22.13
CA ASP A 351 -52.24 24.46 -22.63
C ASP A 351 -53.52 24.01 -21.90
N ALA A 352 -54.14 24.95 -21.19
CA ALA A 352 -55.36 24.72 -20.42
C ALA A 352 -56.57 24.33 -21.29
N ALA A 353 -56.53 24.58 -22.60
CA ALA A 353 -57.59 24.19 -23.54
C ALA A 353 -57.57 22.70 -23.89
N THR A 354 -56.48 21.98 -23.61
CA THR A 354 -56.36 20.55 -23.98
C THR A 354 -57.14 19.63 -23.03
N GLU A 355 -57.91 18.70 -23.60
CA GLU A 355 -58.67 17.70 -22.84
C GLU A 355 -57.88 16.41 -22.61
N THR A 356 -56.86 16.16 -23.44
CA THR A 356 -55.99 14.99 -23.37
C THR A 356 -54.56 15.40 -23.07
N LEU A 357 -53.81 14.54 -22.36
CA LEU A 357 -52.38 14.71 -22.15
C LEU A 357 -51.64 13.52 -22.76
N SER A 358 -50.69 13.78 -23.64
CA SER A 358 -49.75 12.79 -24.16
C SER A 358 -48.33 13.25 -23.85
N VAL A 359 -47.55 12.43 -23.16
CA VAL A 359 -46.13 12.73 -22.86
C VAL A 359 -45.29 11.52 -23.23
N THR A 360 -44.34 11.73 -24.14
CA THR A 360 -43.34 10.72 -24.53
C THR A 360 -41.96 11.28 -24.27
N PHE A 361 -41.06 10.48 -23.68
CA PHE A 361 -39.66 10.84 -23.51
C PHE A 361 -38.79 9.60 -23.44
N GLN A 362 -37.49 9.76 -23.69
CA GLN A 362 -36.49 8.75 -23.42
C GLN A 362 -35.69 9.11 -22.18
N PHE A 363 -35.38 8.14 -21.33
CA PHE A 363 -34.54 8.33 -20.14
C PHE A 363 -33.46 7.26 -20.04
N GLN A 364 -32.35 7.60 -19.38
CA GLN A 364 -31.21 6.71 -19.14
C GLN A 364 -30.61 7.03 -17.76
N THR A 365 -30.49 6.04 -16.87
CA THR A 365 -29.95 6.24 -15.51
C THR A 365 -29.39 4.95 -14.92
N TRP A 366 -28.49 5.09 -13.93
CA TRP A 366 -28.05 4.01 -13.04
C TRP A 366 -28.80 4.00 -11.70
N ASN A 367 -29.52 5.07 -11.37
CA ASN A 367 -30.25 5.13 -10.11
C ASN A 367 -31.50 4.26 -10.21
N ARG A 368 -31.70 3.39 -9.20
CA ARG A 368 -32.88 2.51 -9.11
C ARG A 368 -34.14 3.25 -8.65
N GLU A 369 -34.00 4.50 -8.23
CA GLU A 369 -35.08 5.35 -7.75
C GLU A 369 -35.00 6.76 -8.34
N GLY A 370 -36.17 7.37 -8.55
CA GLY A 370 -36.26 8.77 -8.95
C GLY A 370 -37.63 9.19 -9.44
N MET A 371 -37.99 10.45 -9.22
CA MET A 371 -39.21 11.04 -9.75
C MET A 371 -39.02 11.47 -11.20
N LEU A 372 -39.67 10.80 -12.15
CA LEU A 372 -39.55 11.13 -13.58
C LEU A 372 -40.50 12.25 -14.00
N LEU A 373 -41.76 12.22 -13.54
CA LEU A 373 -42.78 13.16 -14.00
C LEU A 373 -43.87 13.37 -12.94
N SER A 374 -44.38 14.60 -12.84
CA SER A 374 -45.59 14.94 -12.10
C SER A 374 -46.45 15.94 -12.86
N ALA A 375 -47.69 15.57 -13.11
CA ALA A 375 -48.70 16.39 -13.77
C ALA A 375 -49.86 16.66 -12.82
N TRP A 376 -50.20 17.92 -12.59
CA TRP A 376 -51.42 18.28 -11.87
C TRP A 376 -52.63 18.12 -12.79
N LEU A 377 -53.75 17.74 -12.20
CA LEU A 377 -55.05 17.73 -12.86
C LEU A 377 -55.85 18.97 -12.44
N ARG A 378 -56.89 19.36 -13.18
CA ARG A 378 -57.66 20.60 -12.89
C ARG A 378 -58.36 20.59 -11.53
N ARG A 379 -58.73 19.42 -11.00
CA ARG A 379 -59.27 19.29 -9.65
C ARG A 379 -58.13 19.47 -8.65
N GLU A 380 -58.19 20.55 -7.86
CA GLU A 380 -57.17 20.82 -6.85
C GLU A 380 -57.05 19.63 -5.89
N SER A 381 -55.81 19.18 -5.64
CA SER A 381 -55.36 17.95 -4.94
C SER A 381 -55.15 16.67 -5.77
N GLU A 382 -55.60 16.58 -7.03
CA GLU A 382 -55.31 15.41 -7.88
C GLU A 382 -54.04 15.56 -8.73
N ARG A 383 -53.24 14.48 -8.81
CA ARG A 383 -52.01 14.46 -9.64
C ARG A 383 -51.68 13.07 -10.20
N LEU A 384 -51.03 13.06 -11.36
CA LEU A 384 -50.34 11.90 -11.91
C LEU A 384 -48.86 11.98 -11.56
N LEU A 385 -48.31 10.93 -10.97
CA LEU A 385 -46.91 10.85 -10.53
C LEU A 385 -46.26 9.59 -11.12
N LEU A 386 -45.21 9.77 -11.93
CA LEU A 386 -44.40 8.68 -12.44
C LEU A 386 -43.08 8.59 -11.66
N LEU A 387 -42.85 7.44 -11.04
CA LEU A 387 -41.65 7.12 -10.28
C LEU A 387 -40.91 5.94 -10.90
N LEU A 388 -39.58 5.98 -10.84
CA LEU A 388 -38.73 4.81 -10.94
C LEU A 388 -38.56 4.27 -9.51
N VAL A 389 -38.89 2.99 -9.28
CA VAL A 389 -38.81 2.33 -7.98
C VAL A 389 -38.26 0.93 -8.18
N HIS A 390 -37.12 0.60 -7.54
CA HIS A 390 -36.39 -0.66 -7.74
C HIS A 390 -36.16 -1.01 -9.23
N GLY A 391 -35.93 0.00 -10.07
CA GLY A 391 -35.75 -0.19 -11.52
C GLY A 391 -37.04 -0.52 -12.30
N GLN A 392 -38.23 -0.30 -11.74
CA GLN A 392 -39.52 -0.43 -12.43
C GLN A 392 -40.24 0.93 -12.48
N LEU A 393 -41.05 1.17 -13.50
CA LEU A 393 -41.89 2.36 -13.55
C LEU A 393 -43.19 2.15 -12.79
N ARG A 394 -43.51 3.07 -11.90
CA ARG A 394 -44.76 3.15 -11.17
C ARG A 394 -45.45 4.47 -11.46
N LEU A 395 -46.57 4.44 -12.19
CA LEU A 395 -47.43 5.59 -12.42
C LEU A 395 -48.58 5.55 -11.43
N THR A 396 -48.71 6.57 -10.59
CA THR A 396 -49.75 6.67 -9.56
C THR A 396 -50.66 7.87 -9.84
N HIS A 397 -51.97 7.64 -9.86
CA HIS A 397 -52.98 8.69 -9.75
C HIS A 397 -53.30 8.90 -8.27
N HIS A 398 -52.88 10.04 -7.72
CA HIS A 398 -53.23 10.43 -6.37
C HIS A 398 -54.49 11.29 -6.40
N ARG A 399 -55.57 10.80 -5.77
CA ARG A 399 -56.77 11.59 -5.48
C ARG A 399 -56.74 12.22 -4.09
N SER A 400 -56.24 11.46 -3.11
CA SER A 400 -56.03 11.90 -1.73
C SER A 400 -54.91 11.07 -1.09
N ALA A 401 -54.54 11.37 0.16
CA ALA A 401 -53.55 10.59 0.91
C ALA A 401 -53.96 9.11 1.11
N LEU A 402 -55.25 8.80 1.04
CA LEU A 402 -55.81 7.46 1.29
C LEU A 402 -56.37 6.78 0.02
N GLN A 403 -56.44 7.47 -1.12
CA GLN A 403 -57.02 6.95 -2.35
C GLN A 403 -56.07 7.17 -3.54
N SER A 404 -55.45 6.07 -4.00
CA SER A 404 -54.57 6.04 -5.17
C SER A 404 -54.79 4.80 -6.02
N SER A 405 -54.57 4.92 -7.33
CA SER A 405 -54.47 3.79 -8.26
C SER A 405 -53.12 3.82 -8.97
N ASP A 406 -52.53 2.66 -9.22
CA ASP A 406 -51.20 2.56 -9.81
C ASP A 406 -51.08 1.55 -10.96
N ILE A 407 -50.18 1.88 -11.89
CA ILE A 407 -49.67 1.00 -12.94
C ILE A 407 -48.20 0.75 -12.64
N VAL A 408 -47.78 -0.51 -12.63
CA VAL A 408 -46.37 -0.91 -12.53
C VAL A 408 -45.97 -1.65 -13.79
N ILE A 409 -44.91 -1.21 -14.47
CA ILE A 409 -44.42 -1.82 -15.71
C ILE A 409 -42.89 -1.77 -15.80
N GLY A 410 -42.33 -2.74 -16.52
CA GLY A 410 -40.89 -2.86 -16.79
C GLY A 410 -40.12 -3.58 -15.69
N GLN A 411 -38.87 -3.93 -16.00
CA GLN A 411 -37.92 -4.58 -15.10
C GLN A 411 -36.52 -4.08 -15.45
N ALA A 412 -35.69 -3.82 -14.44
CA ALA A 412 -34.28 -3.42 -14.59
C ALA A 412 -34.06 -2.20 -15.50
N LEU A 413 -34.93 -1.19 -15.43
CA LEU A 413 -34.87 0.03 -16.26
C LEU A 413 -33.79 1.05 -15.81
N SER A 414 -32.95 0.65 -14.86
CA SER A 414 -31.79 1.42 -14.37
C SER A 414 -30.49 0.70 -14.78
N ASP A 415 -30.45 0.21 -16.00
CA ASP A 415 -29.36 -0.59 -16.59
C ASP A 415 -28.41 0.25 -17.46
N GLY A 416 -28.54 1.58 -17.39
CA GLY A 416 -27.75 2.49 -18.20
C GLY A 416 -28.11 2.49 -19.68
N GLN A 417 -29.24 1.90 -20.12
CA GLN A 417 -29.72 2.01 -21.49
C GLN A 417 -30.81 3.07 -21.64
N TRP A 418 -31.03 3.53 -22.88
CA TRP A 418 -32.13 4.44 -23.21
C TRP A 418 -33.46 3.68 -23.26
N HIS A 419 -34.39 4.05 -22.38
CA HIS A 419 -35.76 3.53 -22.39
C HIS A 419 -36.75 4.58 -22.88
N THR A 420 -37.67 4.20 -23.75
CA THR A 420 -38.75 5.08 -24.23
C THR A 420 -40.00 4.90 -23.39
N VAL A 421 -40.49 5.98 -22.79
CA VAL A 421 -41.70 6.00 -21.96
C VAL A 421 -42.76 6.82 -22.65
N SER A 422 -43.98 6.29 -22.73
CA SER A 422 -45.15 7.04 -23.21
C SER A 422 -46.29 6.97 -22.21
N ILE A 423 -46.83 8.13 -21.86
CA ILE A 423 -47.98 8.31 -20.97
C ILE A 423 -49.07 8.96 -21.80
N SER A 424 -50.28 8.40 -21.80
CA SER A 424 -51.44 9.07 -22.38
C SER A 424 -52.61 9.07 -21.41
N MET A 425 -53.30 10.21 -21.33
CA MET A 425 -54.49 10.41 -20.52
C MET A 425 -55.57 11.05 -21.37
N GLY A 426 -56.76 10.44 -21.39
CA GLY A 426 -57.94 10.97 -22.06
C GLY A 426 -59.21 10.36 -21.50
N GLY A 427 -60.22 11.20 -21.27
CA GLY A 427 -61.50 10.77 -20.70
C GLY A 427 -61.32 10.13 -19.32
N PHE A 428 -61.67 8.84 -19.21
CA PHE A 428 -61.58 8.05 -17.99
C PHE A 428 -60.35 7.14 -17.95
N GLN A 429 -59.44 7.20 -18.93
CA GLN A 429 -58.36 6.23 -19.04
C GLN A 429 -56.98 6.91 -19.01
N VAL A 430 -56.06 6.28 -18.28
CA VAL A 430 -54.62 6.60 -18.34
C VAL A 430 -53.88 5.35 -18.76
N SER A 431 -52.92 5.49 -19.66
CA SER A 431 -52.07 4.41 -20.12
C SER A 431 -50.58 4.75 -20.00
N LEU A 432 -49.78 3.71 -19.79
CA LEU A 432 -48.32 3.77 -19.68
C LEU A 432 -47.71 2.63 -20.51
N SER A 433 -46.75 2.94 -21.38
CA SER A 433 -45.94 1.96 -22.11
C SER A 433 -44.44 2.26 -21.98
N VAL A 434 -43.63 1.20 -22.13
CA VAL A 434 -42.16 1.23 -22.10
C VAL A 434 -41.60 0.41 -23.27
N ASP A 435 -40.63 0.96 -24.01
CA ASP A 435 -39.87 0.29 -25.09
C ASP A 435 -40.74 -0.43 -26.14
N ASP A 436 -41.75 0.29 -26.66
CA ASP A 436 -42.70 -0.18 -27.67
C ASP A 436 -43.53 -1.42 -27.25
N LYS A 437 -43.51 -1.79 -25.97
CA LYS A 437 -44.38 -2.85 -25.42
C LYS A 437 -45.82 -2.36 -25.30
N PRO A 438 -46.81 -3.29 -25.36
CA PRO A 438 -48.23 -2.95 -25.20
C PRO A 438 -48.49 -2.10 -23.93
N PRO A 439 -49.32 -1.04 -24.01
CA PRO A 439 -49.57 -0.16 -22.88
C PRO A 439 -50.38 -0.86 -21.79
N SER A 440 -50.03 -0.62 -20.53
CA SER A 440 -50.85 -0.95 -19.37
C SER A 440 -51.78 0.23 -19.07
N THR A 441 -53.02 -0.03 -18.63
CA THR A 441 -54.04 1.02 -18.47
C THR A 441 -54.71 0.99 -17.12
N MET A 442 -55.03 2.15 -16.55
CA MET A 442 -55.87 2.31 -15.37
C MET A 442 -57.12 3.12 -15.70
N GLN A 443 -58.25 2.76 -15.08
CA GLN A 443 -59.52 3.48 -15.20
C GLN A 443 -59.67 4.48 -14.05
N LEU A 444 -59.98 5.72 -14.39
CA LEU A 444 -60.26 6.82 -13.49
C LEU A 444 -61.77 6.85 -13.20
N LYS A 445 -62.16 7.15 -11.96
CA LYS A 445 -63.60 7.25 -11.62
C LYS A 445 -64.29 8.49 -12.19
N ASP A 446 -63.51 9.49 -12.57
CA ASP A 446 -63.96 10.79 -13.09
C ASP A 446 -63.13 11.17 -14.30
N ILE A 447 -63.69 12.00 -15.19
CA ILE A 447 -62.96 12.58 -16.32
C ILE A 447 -61.82 13.44 -15.77
N ALA A 448 -60.58 13.05 -16.08
CA ALA A 448 -59.40 13.83 -15.70
C ALA A 448 -58.99 14.74 -16.86
N GLN A 449 -58.78 16.02 -16.54
CA GLN A 449 -58.27 17.02 -17.47
C GLN A 449 -56.92 17.51 -16.98
N PRO A 450 -55.93 17.72 -17.89
CA PRO A 450 -54.63 18.23 -17.50
C PRO A 450 -54.73 19.62 -16.91
N GLY A 451 -53.91 19.88 -15.90
CA GLY A 451 -53.71 21.19 -15.29
C GLY A 451 -52.84 22.11 -16.17
N ARG A 452 -52.31 23.18 -15.57
CA ARG A 452 -51.58 24.25 -16.28
C ARG A 452 -50.08 24.01 -16.45
N SER A 453 -49.51 23.03 -15.75
CA SER A 453 -48.07 22.80 -15.74
C SER A 453 -47.73 21.35 -15.48
N LEU A 454 -46.63 20.92 -16.10
CA LEU A 454 -46.01 19.62 -15.94
C LEU A 454 -44.61 19.82 -15.37
N VAL A 455 -44.20 18.94 -14.47
CA VAL A 455 -42.84 18.94 -13.93
C VAL A 455 -42.18 17.60 -14.25
N ILE A 456 -40.96 17.65 -14.77
CA ILE A 456 -40.13 16.52 -15.13
C ILE A 456 -38.90 16.50 -14.23
N GLY A 457 -38.54 15.32 -13.74
CA GLY A 457 -37.30 15.04 -13.05
C GLY A 457 -37.20 15.45 -11.58
N GLY A 458 -38.11 16.25 -11.02
CA GLY A 458 -38.10 16.56 -9.59
C GLY A 458 -38.93 17.78 -9.24
N CYS A 459 -39.20 18.02 -7.96
CA CYS A 459 -40.07 19.11 -7.52
C CYS A 459 -39.32 20.43 -7.26
N PRO A 460 -39.75 21.56 -7.84
CA PRO A 460 -39.29 22.90 -7.44
C PRO A 460 -39.71 23.22 -6.00
N SER A 461 -38.85 23.92 -5.24
CA SER A 461 -39.15 24.37 -3.88
C SER A 461 -40.39 25.28 -3.81
N VAL A 462 -40.65 26.06 -4.86
CA VAL A 462 -41.84 26.93 -4.98
C VAL A 462 -43.15 26.14 -4.99
N LEU A 463 -43.13 24.91 -5.53
CA LEU A 463 -44.32 24.05 -5.63
C LEU A 463 -44.49 23.11 -4.44
N THR A 464 -43.63 23.19 -3.41
CA THR A 464 -43.73 22.37 -2.20
C THR A 464 -45.01 22.63 -1.42
N ASN A 465 -45.45 23.89 -1.38
CA ASN A 465 -46.71 24.30 -0.74
C ASN A 465 -47.96 23.83 -1.51
N GLN A 466 -47.80 23.45 -2.79
CA GLN A 466 -48.85 22.89 -3.65
C GLN A 466 -48.80 21.35 -3.71
N GLY A 467 -48.11 20.72 -2.75
CA GLY A 467 -48.03 19.27 -2.63
C GLY A 467 -47.00 18.57 -3.53
N CYS A 468 -46.16 19.31 -4.29
CA CYS A 468 -45.03 18.70 -4.99
C CYS A 468 -43.92 18.36 -3.99
N ARG A 469 -43.68 17.08 -3.74
CA ARG A 469 -42.51 16.60 -2.99
C ARG A 469 -41.85 15.44 -3.71
N ASN A 470 -40.52 15.42 -3.68
CA ASN A 470 -39.74 14.26 -4.11
C ASN A 470 -40.03 13.11 -3.10
N PRO A 471 -40.57 11.96 -3.53
CA PRO A 471 -40.92 10.88 -2.62
C PRO A 471 -39.68 10.21 -2.00
N THR A 472 -38.65 9.93 -2.81
CA THR A 472 -37.32 9.51 -2.35
C THR A 472 -36.23 10.45 -2.86
N MET A 473 -36.13 10.62 -4.18
CA MET A 473 -35.21 11.59 -4.80
C MET A 473 -35.76 12.17 -6.12
N ALA A 474 -35.26 13.35 -6.48
CA ALA A 474 -35.36 13.85 -7.85
C ALA A 474 -34.57 12.93 -8.78
N TYR A 475 -35.03 12.79 -10.02
CA TYR A 475 -34.33 12.10 -11.08
C TYR A 475 -32.94 12.70 -11.30
N GLN A 476 -31.97 11.79 -11.40
CA GLN A 476 -30.61 12.07 -11.79
C GLN A 476 -30.27 11.10 -12.92
N GLY A 477 -29.92 11.62 -14.09
CA GLY A 477 -29.87 10.85 -15.33
C GLY A 477 -30.01 11.73 -16.57
N CYS A 478 -30.08 11.10 -17.74
CA CYS A 478 -30.26 11.80 -19.01
C CYS A 478 -31.67 11.62 -19.55
N MET A 479 -32.25 12.69 -20.11
CA MET A 479 -33.49 12.61 -20.88
C MET A 479 -33.31 13.21 -22.28
N ARG A 480 -34.00 12.64 -23.27
CA ARG A 480 -34.09 13.18 -24.64
C ARG A 480 -35.45 12.88 -25.25
N SER A 481 -35.72 13.40 -26.45
CA SER A 481 -36.97 13.16 -27.19
C SER A 481 -38.23 13.48 -26.39
N VAL A 482 -38.22 14.56 -25.60
CA VAL A 482 -39.38 14.97 -24.81
C VAL A 482 -40.43 15.56 -25.75
N ILE A 483 -41.57 14.90 -25.86
CA ILE A 483 -42.70 15.25 -26.71
C ILE A 483 -43.93 15.39 -25.82
N ILE A 484 -44.61 16.53 -25.89
CA ILE A 484 -45.85 16.79 -25.15
C ILE A 484 -46.94 17.13 -26.16
N ASN A 485 -48.05 16.41 -26.13
CA ASN A 485 -49.19 16.60 -27.05
C ASN A 485 -48.75 16.68 -28.53
N ASN A 486 -47.91 15.73 -28.96
CA ASN A 486 -47.28 15.67 -30.29
C ASN A 486 -46.37 16.85 -30.67
N GLN A 487 -46.00 17.71 -29.72
CA GLN A 487 -45.04 18.80 -29.92
C GLN A 487 -43.70 18.47 -29.25
N PRO A 488 -42.59 18.37 -30.01
CA PRO A 488 -41.27 18.16 -29.42
C PRO A 488 -40.81 19.41 -28.66
N ILE A 489 -40.30 19.23 -27.46
CA ILE A 489 -39.80 20.32 -26.63
C ILE A 489 -38.43 20.77 -27.12
N ASN A 490 -38.31 22.07 -27.43
CA ASN A 490 -37.05 22.66 -27.85
C ASN A 490 -36.21 23.08 -26.61
N PHE A 491 -35.22 22.26 -26.25
CA PHE A 491 -34.33 22.53 -25.13
C PHE A 491 -33.51 23.82 -25.27
N ASN A 492 -33.27 24.33 -26.48
CA ASN A 492 -32.57 25.61 -26.64
C ASN A 492 -33.42 26.78 -26.08
N LEU A 493 -34.75 26.75 -26.30
CA LEU A 493 -35.66 27.75 -25.73
C LEU A 493 -35.75 27.64 -24.21
N VAL A 494 -35.65 26.42 -23.68
CA VAL A 494 -35.59 26.17 -22.22
C VAL A 494 -34.31 26.79 -21.64
N GLN A 495 -33.16 26.51 -22.26
CA GLN A 495 -31.86 27.00 -21.83
C GLN A 495 -31.76 28.54 -21.88
N GLN A 496 -32.42 29.18 -22.84
CA GLN A 496 -32.53 30.65 -22.94
C GLN A 496 -33.51 31.25 -21.93
N GLY A 497 -34.28 30.44 -21.19
CA GLY A 497 -35.30 30.89 -20.26
C GLY A 497 -36.58 31.41 -20.92
N LEU A 498 -36.79 31.11 -22.21
CA LEU A 498 -37.98 31.48 -22.97
C LEU A 498 -39.11 30.45 -22.85
N LEU A 499 -38.77 29.20 -22.49
CA LEU A 499 -39.73 28.11 -22.31
C LEU A 499 -39.53 27.41 -20.97
N GLY A 500 -40.51 27.54 -20.08
CA GLY A 500 -40.49 26.86 -18.78
C GLY A 500 -39.41 27.38 -17.82
N ASN A 501 -39.17 26.61 -16.76
CA ASN A 501 -38.15 26.91 -15.77
C ASN A 501 -37.40 25.62 -15.38
N TYR A 502 -36.13 25.71 -15.04
CA TYR A 502 -35.32 24.54 -14.70
C TYR A 502 -34.30 24.84 -13.59
N SER A 503 -33.80 23.77 -12.98
CA SER A 503 -32.72 23.84 -11.99
C SER A 503 -31.79 22.67 -12.19
N LYS A 504 -30.48 22.90 -12.12
CA LYS A 504 -29.43 21.86 -12.18
C LYS A 504 -29.54 20.90 -13.39
N LEU A 505 -29.88 21.45 -14.56
CA LEU A 505 -29.82 20.74 -15.85
C LEU A 505 -28.61 21.18 -16.67
N GLN A 506 -28.04 20.25 -17.43
CA GLN A 506 -27.04 20.50 -18.45
C GLN A 506 -27.56 20.02 -19.81
N PHE A 507 -27.57 20.89 -20.82
CA PHE A 507 -28.13 20.60 -22.13
C PHE A 507 -27.06 20.19 -23.15
N ASP A 508 -27.49 19.50 -24.21
CA ASP A 508 -26.65 18.95 -25.29
C ASP A 508 -25.56 17.97 -24.81
N ILE A 509 -25.68 17.44 -23.58
CA ILE A 509 -24.74 16.51 -22.97
C ILE A 509 -25.53 15.44 -22.23
N CYS A 510 -25.11 14.19 -22.36
CA CYS A 510 -25.50 13.11 -21.45
C CYS A 510 -24.30 12.75 -20.57
N GLY A 511 -24.32 13.21 -19.32
CA GLY A 511 -23.22 13.04 -18.37
C GLY A 511 -23.18 11.69 -17.66
N ILE A 512 -23.92 10.69 -18.15
CA ILE A 512 -23.92 9.35 -17.56
C ILE A 512 -22.53 8.71 -17.73
N ARG A 513 -22.12 7.94 -16.72
CA ARG A 513 -20.83 7.26 -16.70
C ARG A 513 -21.02 5.85 -16.17
N ASP A 514 -20.40 4.88 -16.82
CA ASP A 514 -20.22 3.56 -16.24
C ASP A 514 -19.03 3.59 -15.27
N ARG A 515 -19.32 3.36 -13.99
CA ARG A 515 -18.36 3.33 -12.88
C ARG A 515 -17.87 1.93 -12.56
N CYS A 516 -18.50 0.91 -13.14
CA CYS A 516 -18.04 -0.47 -13.09
C CYS A 516 -17.05 -0.78 -14.23
N LEU A 517 -16.67 0.21 -15.03
CA LEU A 517 -15.67 0.07 -16.10
C LEU A 517 -14.60 1.18 -16.02
N PRO A 518 -13.31 0.81 -15.87
CA PRO A 518 -12.82 -0.54 -15.59
C PRO A 518 -13.41 -1.10 -14.28
N ASN A 519 -13.52 -2.43 -14.17
CA ASN A 519 -14.10 -3.04 -12.98
C ASN A 519 -13.08 -2.95 -11.83
N TYR A 520 -13.41 -2.15 -10.82
CA TYR A 520 -12.59 -1.99 -9.61
C TYR A 520 -12.88 -3.05 -8.55
N CYS A 521 -13.89 -3.90 -8.75
CA CYS A 521 -14.15 -5.03 -7.86
C CYS A 521 -13.17 -6.16 -8.21
N GLU A 522 -12.21 -6.36 -7.31
CA GLU A 522 -11.17 -7.37 -7.43
C GLU A 522 -11.72 -8.77 -7.08
N HIS A 523 -10.94 -9.81 -7.36
CA HIS A 523 -11.25 -11.20 -6.97
C HIS A 523 -12.64 -11.70 -7.40
N ASP A 524 -13.06 -11.31 -8.61
CA ASP A 524 -14.38 -11.61 -9.19
C ASP A 524 -15.58 -11.04 -8.41
N GLY A 525 -15.38 -9.99 -7.60
CA GLY A 525 -16.48 -9.29 -6.94
C GLY A 525 -17.51 -8.71 -7.92
N GLU A 526 -18.80 -8.79 -7.58
CA GLU A 526 -19.87 -8.29 -8.45
C GLU A 526 -19.99 -6.78 -8.32
N CYS A 527 -19.75 -6.05 -9.41
CA CYS A 527 -19.91 -4.60 -9.44
C CYS A 527 -21.35 -4.18 -9.71
N SER A 528 -21.88 -3.34 -8.85
CA SER A 528 -23.12 -2.59 -9.06
C SER A 528 -22.87 -1.09 -8.92
N GLN A 529 -23.75 -0.26 -9.46
CA GLN A 529 -23.52 1.19 -9.46
C GLN A 529 -24.78 2.03 -9.33
N SER A 530 -24.54 3.29 -8.97
CA SER A 530 -25.46 4.41 -8.99
C SER A 530 -24.85 5.56 -9.79
N TRP A 531 -25.56 6.68 -9.92
CA TRP A 531 -25.03 7.86 -10.61
C TRP A 531 -23.71 8.39 -10.01
N ASN A 532 -23.55 8.33 -8.68
CA ASN A 532 -22.41 8.94 -7.99
C ASN A 532 -21.32 7.95 -7.57
N THR A 533 -21.65 6.67 -7.37
CA THR A 533 -20.72 5.68 -6.81
C THR A 533 -20.97 4.28 -7.38
N PHE A 534 -19.97 3.42 -7.29
CA PHE A 534 -20.11 1.97 -7.48
C PHE A 534 -20.05 1.25 -6.11
N PHE A 535 -20.40 -0.02 -6.11
CA PHE A 535 -20.39 -0.92 -4.96
C PHE A 535 -19.93 -2.30 -5.43
N CYS A 536 -19.09 -2.95 -4.66
CA CYS A 536 -18.67 -4.33 -4.90
C CYS A 536 -19.36 -5.25 -3.90
N ASP A 537 -20.00 -6.30 -4.40
CA ASP A 537 -20.38 -7.44 -3.57
C ASP A 537 -19.22 -8.43 -3.52
N CYS A 538 -18.59 -8.52 -2.35
CA CYS A 538 -17.46 -9.42 -2.10
C CYS A 538 -17.91 -10.78 -1.54
N SER A 539 -19.22 -11.02 -1.42
CA SER A 539 -19.75 -12.26 -0.88
C SER A 539 -19.30 -13.47 -1.70
N GLY A 540 -18.74 -14.47 -1.03
CA GLY A 540 -18.27 -15.70 -1.69
C GLY A 540 -16.93 -15.57 -2.44
N THR A 541 -16.28 -14.40 -2.43
CA THR A 541 -14.97 -14.21 -3.06
C THR A 541 -13.80 -14.67 -2.19
N GLY A 542 -13.97 -14.64 -0.85
CA GLY A 542 -12.87 -14.79 0.09
C GLY A 542 -12.16 -13.48 0.44
N TYR A 543 -12.70 -12.35 -0.01
CA TYR A 543 -12.14 -11.01 0.19
C TYR A 543 -13.19 -10.05 0.74
N THR A 544 -12.72 -8.93 1.28
CA THR A 544 -13.52 -7.88 1.94
C THR A 544 -13.01 -6.49 1.57
N GLY A 545 -13.68 -5.46 2.08
CA GLY A 545 -13.38 -4.05 1.76
C GLY A 545 -14.27 -3.52 0.63
N ALA A 546 -14.13 -2.22 0.32
CA ALA A 546 -14.99 -1.55 -0.66
C ALA A 546 -14.84 -2.06 -2.10
N THR A 547 -13.68 -2.65 -2.41
CA THR A 547 -13.28 -3.17 -3.73
C THR A 547 -12.94 -4.66 -3.72
N CYS A 548 -13.24 -5.37 -2.62
CA CYS A 548 -12.85 -6.77 -2.44
C CYS A 548 -11.33 -6.98 -2.49
N HIS A 549 -10.56 -6.01 -2.00
CA HIS A 549 -9.10 -6.03 -2.02
C HIS A 549 -8.48 -6.82 -0.86
N ASN A 550 -9.15 -6.86 0.30
CA ASN A 550 -8.55 -7.38 1.52
C ASN A 550 -8.88 -8.87 1.69
N SER A 551 -7.88 -9.74 1.67
CA SER A 551 -8.08 -11.17 1.94
C SER A 551 -8.58 -11.40 3.37
N ILE A 552 -9.49 -12.36 3.53
CA ILE A 552 -9.92 -12.83 4.87
C ILE A 552 -9.05 -13.99 5.37
N PHE A 553 -8.15 -14.50 4.53
CA PHE A 553 -7.31 -15.66 4.83
C PHE A 553 -5.91 -15.22 5.26
N GLU A 554 -5.28 -16.04 6.09
CA GLU A 554 -3.90 -15.79 6.52
C GLU A 554 -2.91 -16.06 5.36
N PRO A 555 -1.76 -15.38 5.33
CA PRO A 555 -0.83 -15.50 4.22
C PRO A 555 -0.07 -16.83 4.19
N SER A 556 0.03 -17.54 5.32
CA SER A 556 0.80 -18.77 5.41
C SER A 556 0.36 -19.66 6.58
N CYS A 557 0.73 -20.94 6.55
CA CYS A 557 0.53 -21.84 7.70
C CYS A 557 1.30 -21.35 8.95
N GLU A 558 2.43 -20.67 8.75
CA GLU A 558 3.22 -20.08 9.83
C GLU A 558 2.43 -18.97 10.55
N ALA A 559 1.70 -18.12 9.79
CA ALA A 559 0.79 -17.13 10.36
C ALA A 559 -0.33 -17.78 11.19
N HIS A 560 -0.91 -18.89 10.71
CA HIS A 560 -1.88 -19.68 11.49
C HIS A 560 -1.30 -20.25 12.80
N ARG A 561 -0.02 -20.66 12.83
CA ARG A 561 0.62 -21.07 14.10
C ARG A 561 0.68 -19.91 15.08
N LEU A 562 1.01 -18.70 14.62
CA LEU A 562 1.10 -17.52 15.50
C LEU A 562 -0.25 -17.12 16.11
N THR A 563 -1.36 -17.42 15.45
CA THR A 563 -2.71 -17.23 16.00
C THR A 563 -3.14 -18.35 16.96
N GLY A 564 -2.29 -19.37 17.18
CA GLY A 564 -2.55 -20.48 18.08
C GLY A 564 -3.33 -21.65 17.47
N SER A 565 -3.36 -21.74 16.12
CA SER A 565 -4.06 -22.80 15.41
C SER A 565 -3.31 -24.14 15.51
N ALA A 566 -4.05 -25.26 15.48
CA ALA A 566 -3.51 -26.62 15.40
C ALA A 566 -3.44 -27.14 13.96
N SER A 567 -2.76 -28.27 13.72
CA SER A 567 -2.66 -28.89 12.40
C SER A 567 -4.03 -29.18 11.78
N GLY A 568 -4.18 -28.91 10.47
CA GLY A 568 -5.45 -29.05 9.77
C GLY A 568 -5.42 -28.50 8.35
N PHE A 569 -6.57 -28.58 7.66
CA PHE A 569 -6.74 -27.92 6.37
C PHE A 569 -7.13 -26.46 6.57
N PHE A 570 -6.40 -25.56 5.92
CA PHE A 570 -6.65 -24.13 5.95
C PHE A 570 -6.65 -23.57 4.53
N SER A 571 -7.49 -22.55 4.31
CA SER A 571 -7.34 -21.67 3.16
C SER A 571 -6.30 -20.62 3.52
N ILE A 572 -5.23 -20.55 2.74
CA ILE A 572 -4.21 -19.51 2.85
C ILE A 572 -4.19 -18.66 1.59
N ASP A 573 -3.76 -17.42 1.73
CA ASP A 573 -3.61 -16.48 0.62
C ASP A 573 -2.19 -15.92 0.57
N PRO A 574 -1.27 -16.62 -0.11
CA PRO A 574 0.13 -16.26 -0.10
C PRO A 574 0.43 -14.87 -0.66
N ASP A 575 -0.33 -14.34 -1.62
CA ASP A 575 -0.16 -12.98 -2.17
C ASP A 575 -1.06 -11.93 -1.51
N GLY A 576 -2.04 -12.34 -0.70
CA GLY A 576 -2.90 -11.43 0.04
C GLY A 576 -3.77 -10.63 -0.92
N SER A 577 -3.51 -9.33 -1.06
CA SER A 577 -4.22 -8.46 -1.99
C SER A 577 -3.68 -8.50 -3.43
N GLY A 578 -2.86 -9.50 -3.75
CA GLY A 578 -2.42 -9.79 -5.12
C GLY A 578 -3.55 -10.39 -5.97
N PRO A 579 -3.33 -10.62 -7.27
CA PRO A 579 -4.39 -11.02 -8.20
C PRO A 579 -4.82 -12.49 -8.09
N LEU A 580 -4.12 -13.32 -7.30
CA LEU A 580 -4.42 -14.74 -7.19
C LEU A 580 -5.49 -14.97 -6.11
N LYS A 581 -6.28 -16.02 -6.30
CA LYS A 581 -7.24 -16.46 -5.28
C LYS A 581 -6.52 -17.18 -4.15
N SER A 582 -7.18 -17.30 -3.00
CA SER A 582 -6.74 -18.18 -1.93
C SER A 582 -6.69 -19.66 -2.36
N THR A 583 -5.92 -20.45 -1.62
CA THR A 583 -5.72 -21.87 -1.91
C THR A 583 -5.81 -22.72 -0.64
N VAL A 584 -6.37 -23.91 -0.76
CA VAL A 584 -6.53 -24.84 0.37
C VAL A 584 -5.29 -25.72 0.47
N VAL A 585 -4.67 -25.70 1.65
CA VAL A 585 -3.47 -26.48 1.98
C VAL A 585 -3.66 -27.24 3.28
N TYR A 586 -2.85 -28.27 3.51
CA TYR A 586 -2.75 -28.89 4.82
C TYR A 586 -1.58 -28.28 5.60
N CYS A 587 -1.87 -27.63 6.71
CA CYS A 587 -0.87 -27.10 7.63
C CYS A 587 -0.56 -28.16 8.68
N ASN A 588 0.65 -28.71 8.66
CA ASN A 588 1.17 -29.57 9.71
C ASN A 588 2.00 -28.74 10.69
N ILE A 589 1.37 -28.35 11.79
CA ILE A 589 1.91 -27.49 12.84
C ILE A 589 2.46 -28.38 13.96
N THR A 590 3.79 -28.36 14.12
CA THR A 590 4.52 -29.05 15.20
C THR A 590 5.29 -28.03 16.05
N ASP A 591 5.75 -28.43 17.24
CA ASP A 591 6.46 -27.52 18.16
C ASP A 591 7.78 -26.98 17.57
N ASP A 592 8.39 -27.70 16.62
CA ASP A 592 9.65 -27.37 15.98
C ASP A 592 9.49 -26.76 14.57
N LYS A 593 8.53 -27.25 13.75
CA LYS A 593 8.33 -26.77 12.37
C LYS A 593 6.87 -26.67 11.95
N VAL A 594 6.59 -25.78 10.99
CA VAL A 594 5.28 -25.66 10.35
C VAL A 594 5.41 -25.97 8.87
N TRP A 595 4.83 -27.09 8.44
CA TRP A 595 4.82 -27.50 7.04
C TRP A 595 3.50 -27.15 6.38
N THR A 596 3.58 -26.42 5.27
CA THR A 596 2.54 -26.31 4.27
C THR A 596 2.65 -27.47 3.29
N VAL A 597 1.64 -28.32 3.24
CA VAL A 597 1.59 -29.52 2.40
C VAL A 597 0.57 -29.34 1.29
N VAL A 598 1.02 -29.44 0.04
CA VAL A 598 0.18 -29.32 -1.16
C VAL A 598 0.18 -30.64 -1.93
N ASN A 599 -1.00 -31.23 -2.09
CA ASN A 599 -1.18 -32.54 -2.70
C ASN A 599 -1.42 -32.42 -4.21
N HIS A 600 -1.18 -33.52 -4.93
CA HIS A 600 -1.55 -33.70 -6.33
C HIS A 600 -2.33 -35.01 -6.52
N ASN A 601 -2.92 -35.17 -7.70
CA ASN A 601 -3.83 -36.27 -8.07
C ASN A 601 -3.23 -37.69 -8.11
N SER A 602 -1.93 -37.88 -7.86
CA SER A 602 -1.25 -39.17 -8.10
C SER A 602 -0.16 -39.45 -7.06
N THR A 603 -0.55 -39.84 -5.85
CA THR A 603 0.37 -40.11 -4.73
C THR A 603 0.75 -41.59 -4.55
N GLU A 604 0.15 -42.49 -5.32
CA GLU A 604 0.43 -43.94 -5.26
C GLU A 604 1.63 -44.35 -6.10
N MET A 605 2.21 -45.53 -5.82
CA MET A 605 3.28 -46.09 -6.64
C MET A 605 2.77 -46.53 -8.01
N VAL A 606 3.40 -46.06 -9.08
CA VAL A 606 3.03 -46.36 -10.47
C VAL A 606 4.08 -47.27 -11.10
N ARG A 607 3.63 -48.42 -11.62
CA ARG A 607 4.46 -49.42 -12.29
C ARG A 607 4.42 -49.23 -13.80
N VAL A 608 5.58 -49.22 -14.45
CA VAL A 608 5.75 -48.89 -15.88
C VAL A 608 6.51 -50.00 -16.60
N GLN A 609 5.94 -50.45 -17.73
CA GLN A 609 6.50 -51.41 -18.66
C GLN A 609 6.20 -50.97 -20.11
N GLY A 610 7.04 -51.35 -21.07
CA GLY A 610 6.81 -51.12 -22.50
C GLY A 610 7.07 -49.69 -22.98
N SER A 611 7.76 -48.86 -22.18
CA SER A 611 8.09 -47.47 -22.52
C SER A 611 9.43 -47.33 -23.25
N SER A 612 9.47 -46.47 -24.27
CA SER A 612 10.66 -46.16 -25.09
C SER A 612 10.81 -44.65 -25.31
N LEU A 613 11.96 -44.16 -25.79
CA LEU A 613 12.12 -42.74 -26.12
C LEU A 613 11.15 -42.23 -27.21
N GLN A 614 10.72 -43.08 -28.15
CA GLN A 614 9.76 -42.72 -29.20
C GLN A 614 8.32 -42.74 -28.70
N LYS A 615 8.03 -43.57 -27.69
CA LYS A 615 6.72 -43.68 -27.04
C LYS A 615 6.92 -43.76 -25.52
N PRO A 616 7.24 -42.62 -24.88
CA PRO A 616 7.57 -42.62 -23.47
C PRO A 616 6.30 -42.66 -22.60
N HIS A 617 6.46 -43.16 -21.38
CA HIS A 617 5.46 -43.02 -20.33
C HIS A 617 5.61 -41.62 -19.74
N VAL A 618 4.53 -40.84 -19.81
CA VAL A 618 4.47 -39.47 -19.34
C VAL A 618 3.34 -39.35 -18.33
N MET A 619 3.65 -38.78 -17.15
CA MET A 619 2.66 -38.48 -16.13
C MET A 619 2.71 -37.01 -15.74
N LYS A 620 1.57 -36.34 -15.84
CA LYS A 620 1.36 -34.94 -15.45
C LYS A 620 0.69 -34.88 -14.09
N PHE A 621 1.27 -34.11 -13.16
CA PHE A 621 0.75 -33.96 -11.81
C PHE A 621 -0.14 -32.73 -11.72
N ASN A 622 -1.42 -32.96 -11.39
CA ASN A 622 -2.37 -31.89 -11.16
C ASN A 622 -2.48 -31.63 -9.65
N TYR A 623 -1.96 -30.48 -9.21
CA TYR A 623 -1.96 -30.06 -7.81
C TYR A 623 -3.31 -29.45 -7.42
N SER A 624 -3.62 -29.44 -6.13
CA SER A 624 -4.81 -28.75 -5.60
C SER A 624 -4.77 -27.23 -5.76
N ALA A 625 -3.58 -26.66 -6.02
CA ALA A 625 -3.34 -25.25 -6.26
C ALA A 625 -2.90 -24.98 -7.71
N SER A 626 -3.20 -23.80 -8.23
CA SER A 626 -2.73 -23.38 -9.57
C SER A 626 -1.21 -23.22 -9.61
N LEU A 627 -0.62 -23.27 -10.80
CA LEU A 627 0.83 -23.10 -10.95
C LEU A 627 1.33 -21.72 -10.49
N GLU A 628 0.50 -20.68 -10.64
CA GLU A 628 0.79 -19.32 -10.16
C GLU A 628 0.76 -19.26 -8.63
N GLN A 629 -0.26 -19.85 -7.99
CA GLN A 629 -0.34 -19.99 -6.53
C GLN A 629 0.86 -20.76 -5.97
N LEU A 630 1.25 -21.87 -6.61
CA LEU A 630 2.40 -22.67 -6.22
C LEU A 630 3.71 -21.89 -6.32
N ARG A 631 3.89 -21.08 -7.37
CA ARG A 631 5.08 -20.21 -7.52
C ARG A 631 5.15 -19.19 -6.38
N THR A 632 4.04 -18.53 -6.06
CA THR A 632 3.97 -17.56 -4.96
C THR A 632 4.28 -18.24 -3.62
N LEU A 633 3.60 -19.35 -3.32
CA LEU A 633 3.78 -20.13 -2.10
C LEU A 633 5.25 -20.58 -1.95
N VAL A 634 5.81 -21.24 -2.97
CA VAL A 634 7.20 -21.67 -2.94
C VAL A 634 8.11 -20.46 -2.75
N SER A 635 7.94 -19.36 -3.49
CA SER A 635 8.81 -18.18 -3.36
C SER A 635 8.85 -17.61 -1.94
N LYS A 636 7.71 -17.58 -1.23
CA LYS A 636 7.57 -17.07 0.14
C LYS A 636 8.08 -18.02 1.22
N SER A 637 8.09 -19.33 0.97
CA SER A 637 8.60 -20.31 1.93
C SER A 637 10.12 -20.22 2.11
N GLU A 638 10.63 -20.59 3.28
CA GLU A 638 12.08 -20.61 3.53
C GLU A 638 12.75 -21.76 2.79
N GLN A 639 12.16 -22.95 2.86
CA GLN A 639 12.58 -24.13 2.10
C GLN A 639 11.36 -24.91 1.62
N CYS A 640 11.56 -25.64 0.53
CA CYS A 640 10.59 -26.59 0.01
C CYS A 640 11.30 -27.90 -0.34
N GLN A 641 10.58 -29.00 -0.17
CA GLN A 641 11.06 -30.32 -0.47
C GLN A 641 9.95 -31.21 -1.04
N GLN A 642 10.34 -32.19 -1.85
CA GLN A 642 9.43 -33.18 -2.42
C GLN A 642 10.14 -34.52 -2.56
N GLU A 643 9.53 -35.59 -2.06
CA GLU A 643 10.07 -36.94 -2.19
C GLU A 643 9.83 -37.48 -3.60
N VAL A 644 10.85 -38.09 -4.20
CA VAL A 644 10.76 -38.83 -5.44
C VAL A 644 11.31 -40.23 -5.23
N VAL A 645 10.46 -41.22 -5.43
CA VAL A 645 10.79 -42.64 -5.38
C VAL A 645 10.98 -43.13 -6.80
N TYR A 646 12.10 -43.81 -7.07
CA TYR A 646 12.36 -44.49 -8.33
C TYR A 646 13.03 -45.84 -8.06
N LEU A 647 12.29 -46.91 -8.32
CA LEU A 647 12.75 -48.29 -8.26
C LEU A 647 12.84 -48.84 -9.68
N CYS A 648 13.87 -49.60 -9.98
CA CYS A 648 14.13 -50.06 -11.34
C CYS A 648 14.62 -51.51 -11.36
N ARG A 649 14.29 -52.19 -12.46
CA ARG A 649 14.87 -53.47 -12.84
C ARG A 649 15.20 -53.39 -14.32
N LYS A 650 16.49 -53.42 -14.69
CA LYS A 650 16.97 -53.16 -16.05
C LYS A 650 16.36 -51.89 -16.71
N SER A 651 16.15 -50.82 -15.94
CA SER A 651 15.56 -49.57 -16.41
C SER A 651 16.48 -48.43 -16.01
N ARG A 652 17.22 -47.88 -16.97
CA ARG A 652 18.28 -46.89 -16.75
C ARG A 652 17.71 -45.46 -16.73
N LEU A 653 18.41 -44.56 -16.06
CA LEU A 653 18.08 -43.14 -16.00
C LEU A 653 18.84 -42.36 -17.07
N PHE A 654 20.15 -42.57 -17.20
CA PHE A 654 21.03 -41.73 -18.02
C PHE A 654 21.95 -42.50 -18.98
N ASN A 655 22.28 -43.76 -18.67
CA ASN A 655 23.39 -44.49 -19.28
C ASN A 655 23.18 -44.84 -20.79
N THR A 656 23.32 -43.83 -21.65
CA THR A 656 23.30 -43.87 -23.11
C THR A 656 24.66 -43.41 -23.67
N TRP A 657 25.00 -43.90 -24.86
CA TRP A 657 26.29 -43.63 -25.52
C TRP A 657 26.46 -42.16 -25.97
N ASP A 658 25.35 -41.43 -26.10
CA ASP A 658 25.28 -40.02 -26.52
C ASP A 658 24.99 -39.05 -25.35
N GLY A 659 24.82 -39.57 -24.13
CA GLY A 659 24.53 -38.78 -22.93
C GLY A 659 23.09 -38.25 -22.85
N THR A 660 22.20 -38.72 -23.73
CA THR A 660 20.78 -38.38 -23.72
C THR A 660 20.08 -39.08 -22.54
N PRO A 661 19.39 -38.34 -21.64
CA PRO A 661 18.71 -38.95 -20.50
C PRO A 661 17.49 -39.77 -20.96
N LEU A 662 17.35 -40.97 -20.41
CA LEU A 662 16.23 -41.88 -20.68
C LEU A 662 15.00 -41.56 -19.83
N SER A 663 15.22 -41.04 -18.62
CA SER A 663 14.16 -40.62 -17.70
C SER A 663 14.50 -39.27 -17.09
N TRP A 664 13.51 -38.38 -16.94
CA TRP A 664 13.68 -37.01 -16.44
C TRP A 664 12.33 -36.45 -15.95
N TRP A 665 12.35 -35.26 -15.34
CA TRP A 665 11.14 -34.59 -14.87
C TRP A 665 11.12 -33.09 -15.24
N LEU A 666 9.94 -32.46 -15.27
CA LEU A 666 9.79 -31.02 -15.48
C LEU A 666 9.57 -30.29 -14.16
N ASP A 667 10.22 -29.14 -14.05
CA ASP A 667 10.02 -28.23 -12.93
C ASP A 667 8.79 -27.30 -13.10
N ARG A 668 8.60 -26.39 -12.14
CA ARG A 668 7.54 -25.38 -12.15
C ARG A 668 7.61 -24.36 -13.31
N ALA A 669 8.73 -24.27 -14.01
CA ALA A 669 8.94 -23.41 -15.18
C ALA A 669 8.74 -24.19 -16.49
N GLY A 670 8.56 -25.51 -16.44
CA GLY A 670 8.51 -26.38 -17.61
C GLY A 670 9.89 -26.76 -18.14
N GLU A 671 10.95 -26.50 -17.37
CA GLU A 671 12.33 -26.84 -17.72
C GLU A 671 12.66 -28.27 -17.31
N ARG A 672 13.37 -28.98 -18.20
CA ARG A 672 13.77 -30.37 -17.98
C ARG A 672 14.87 -30.48 -16.94
N ARG A 673 14.66 -31.34 -15.94
CA ARG A 673 15.60 -31.64 -14.88
C ARG A 673 16.02 -33.11 -14.93
N THR A 674 17.33 -33.32 -14.80
CA THR A 674 17.99 -34.63 -14.98
C THR A 674 18.82 -35.01 -13.76
N TYR A 675 18.44 -34.56 -12.57
CA TYR A 675 19.00 -35.04 -11.31
C TYR A 675 17.88 -35.73 -10.54
N TRP A 676 18.22 -36.77 -9.80
CA TRP A 676 17.26 -37.52 -8.98
C TRP A 676 17.69 -37.49 -7.51
N GLY A 677 16.78 -37.95 -6.65
CA GLY A 677 16.81 -37.88 -5.18
C GLY A 677 18.12 -37.40 -4.54
N GLY A 678 18.08 -36.28 -3.81
CA GLY A 678 19.19 -35.80 -2.96
C GLY A 678 20.34 -35.07 -3.66
N PHE A 679 20.47 -35.13 -4.99
CA PHE A 679 21.58 -34.49 -5.71
C PHE A 679 21.34 -32.99 -6.05
N LEU A 680 22.42 -32.21 -6.23
CA LEU A 680 22.37 -30.79 -6.61
C LEU A 680 21.99 -30.57 -8.09
N PRO A 681 21.35 -29.44 -8.44
CA PRO A 681 21.07 -29.09 -9.84
C PRO A 681 22.26 -29.16 -10.81
N GLY A 682 21.97 -29.51 -12.07
CA GLY A 682 22.88 -29.34 -13.19
C GLY A 682 23.77 -30.54 -13.51
N VAL A 683 23.65 -31.65 -12.79
CA VAL A 683 24.44 -32.87 -13.01
C VAL A 683 23.53 -34.10 -13.09
N GLN A 684 23.82 -35.02 -14.02
CA GLN A 684 23.10 -36.29 -14.18
C GLN A 684 23.51 -37.32 -13.12
N GLN A 685 23.15 -37.09 -11.87
CA GLN A 685 23.51 -37.94 -10.73
C GLN A 685 22.36 -38.12 -9.73
N CYS A 686 22.51 -39.10 -8.85
CA CYS A 686 21.57 -39.48 -7.79
C CYS A 686 22.24 -39.44 -6.41
N ALA A 687 21.45 -39.54 -5.31
CA ALA A 687 21.93 -39.50 -3.92
C ALA A 687 23.13 -40.42 -3.67
N CYS A 688 23.14 -41.64 -4.22
CA CYS A 688 24.20 -42.60 -3.95
C CYS A 688 25.59 -42.08 -4.37
N SER A 689 25.64 -41.17 -5.34
CA SER A 689 26.89 -40.57 -5.82
C SER A 689 27.41 -39.49 -4.87
N LEU A 690 26.53 -38.81 -4.11
CA LEU A 690 26.96 -37.89 -3.04
C LEU A 690 27.42 -38.66 -1.80
N ASP A 691 26.71 -39.73 -1.48
CA ASP A 691 26.98 -40.55 -0.30
C ASP A 691 28.12 -41.57 -0.52
N GLU A 692 28.72 -41.57 -1.71
CA GLU A 692 29.79 -42.48 -2.16
C GLU A 692 29.45 -43.97 -1.94
N ASN A 693 28.19 -44.34 -2.16
CA ASN A 693 27.66 -45.67 -1.83
C ASN A 693 26.86 -46.33 -2.98
N CYS A 694 27.04 -45.88 -4.22
CA CYS A 694 26.39 -46.52 -5.37
C CYS A 694 26.78 -47.99 -5.49
N ILE A 695 25.83 -48.84 -5.89
CA ILE A 695 26.00 -50.29 -6.02
C ILE A 695 27.09 -50.68 -7.04
N ASP A 696 27.33 -49.81 -8.01
CA ASP A 696 28.42 -49.87 -8.95
C ASP A 696 29.03 -48.47 -9.07
N MET A 697 30.25 -48.30 -8.57
CA MET A 697 30.94 -47.00 -8.54
C MET A 697 31.31 -46.47 -9.94
N ASN A 698 31.11 -47.26 -11.02
CA ASN A 698 31.25 -46.77 -12.39
C ASN A 698 30.02 -45.96 -12.87
N HIS A 699 28.94 -45.95 -12.09
CA HIS A 699 27.69 -45.26 -12.42
C HIS A 699 27.32 -44.26 -11.32
N PHE A 700 26.69 -43.14 -11.69
CA PHE A 700 26.28 -42.09 -10.74
C PHE A 700 24.88 -42.30 -10.14
N CYS A 701 24.21 -43.39 -10.51
CA CYS A 701 22.89 -43.80 -10.05
C CYS A 701 22.83 -45.34 -10.03
N ASN A 702 22.12 -45.91 -9.06
CA ASN A 702 22.00 -47.37 -8.92
C ASN A 702 21.26 -48.00 -10.11
N CYS A 703 20.26 -47.31 -10.67
CA CYS A 703 19.48 -47.78 -11.81
C CYS A 703 20.25 -47.81 -13.14
N ASP A 704 21.35 -47.06 -13.23
CA ASP A 704 22.19 -47.04 -14.42
C ASP A 704 23.10 -48.27 -14.54
N ALA A 705 23.25 -49.05 -13.46
CA ALA A 705 23.98 -50.33 -13.44
C ALA A 705 23.26 -51.48 -14.17
N ASP A 706 22.04 -51.24 -14.68
CA ASP A 706 21.25 -52.14 -15.54
C ASP A 706 21.06 -53.58 -15.00
N ARG A 707 20.90 -53.72 -13.68
CA ARG A 707 20.79 -55.03 -13.02
C ARG A 707 19.41 -55.67 -13.15
N SER A 708 19.36 -57.00 -13.04
CA SER A 708 18.11 -57.78 -13.00
C SER A 708 17.47 -57.85 -11.61
N SER A 709 18.17 -57.43 -10.56
CA SER A 709 17.62 -57.14 -9.23
C SER A 709 16.89 -55.80 -9.23
N TRP A 710 16.06 -55.58 -8.21
CA TRP A 710 15.46 -54.26 -7.98
C TRP A 710 16.50 -53.35 -7.33
N GLU A 711 16.77 -52.23 -8.00
CA GLU A 711 17.63 -51.16 -7.50
C GLU A 711 16.79 -49.90 -7.21
N ASN A 712 17.38 -48.95 -6.48
CA ASN A 712 16.67 -47.81 -5.92
C ASN A 712 17.51 -46.52 -5.99
N ASP A 713 16.91 -45.46 -6.52
CA ASP A 713 17.45 -44.08 -6.54
C ASP A 713 16.48 -43.08 -5.88
N THR A 714 15.72 -43.53 -4.89
CA THR A 714 14.80 -42.70 -4.09
C THR A 714 15.54 -41.62 -3.31
N GLY A 715 14.96 -40.43 -3.26
CA GLY A 715 15.42 -39.38 -2.36
C GLY A 715 14.54 -38.14 -2.38
N VAL A 716 15.03 -37.08 -1.75
CA VAL A 716 14.30 -35.81 -1.59
C VAL A 716 14.88 -34.76 -2.54
N LEU A 717 14.02 -34.15 -3.34
CA LEU A 717 14.34 -32.93 -4.09
C LEU A 717 14.16 -31.75 -3.15
N SER A 718 15.20 -30.96 -2.92
CA SER A 718 15.19 -29.81 -1.98
C SER A 718 15.55 -28.48 -2.64
N TYR A 719 15.87 -28.47 -3.93
CA TYR A 719 16.16 -27.24 -4.66
C TYR A 719 14.87 -26.48 -4.98
N LYS A 720 14.51 -25.59 -4.05
CA LYS A 720 13.29 -24.77 -4.02
C LYS A 720 12.88 -24.18 -5.37
N GLU A 721 13.83 -23.65 -6.15
CA GLU A 721 13.52 -22.95 -7.40
C GLU A 721 13.00 -23.87 -8.51
N HIS A 722 13.19 -25.19 -8.39
CA HIS A 722 12.67 -26.19 -9.34
C HIS A 722 11.39 -26.89 -8.87
N LEU A 723 11.00 -26.72 -7.60
CA LEU A 723 9.82 -27.38 -7.07
C LEU A 723 8.54 -26.57 -7.34
N PRO A 724 7.39 -27.22 -7.55
CA PRO A 724 7.18 -28.67 -7.54
C PRO A 724 7.51 -29.39 -8.86
N VAL A 725 7.58 -30.72 -8.82
CA VAL A 725 7.61 -31.60 -10.00
C VAL A 725 6.25 -31.55 -10.71
N THR A 726 6.21 -31.08 -11.96
CA THR A 726 4.97 -30.92 -12.73
C THR A 726 4.70 -32.08 -13.69
N GLU A 727 5.76 -32.73 -14.17
CA GLU A 727 5.69 -33.87 -15.08
C GLU A 727 6.87 -34.81 -14.84
N ILE A 728 6.67 -36.12 -15.03
CA ILE A 728 7.73 -37.14 -15.01
C ILE A 728 7.66 -38.00 -16.27
N LEU A 729 8.83 -38.31 -16.82
CA LEU A 729 8.99 -39.11 -18.01
C LEU A 729 9.89 -40.31 -17.73
N ILE A 730 9.45 -41.49 -18.16
CA ILE A 730 10.20 -42.75 -18.07
C ILE A 730 10.33 -43.36 -19.45
N GLY A 731 11.55 -43.63 -19.90
CA GLY A 731 11.82 -44.02 -21.29
C GLY A 731 12.53 -45.36 -21.53
N ASP A 732 12.95 -46.10 -20.50
CA ASP A 732 13.73 -47.35 -20.67
C ASP A 732 13.05 -48.56 -20.02
N THR A 733 11.81 -48.89 -20.44
CA THR A 733 11.10 -50.10 -19.96
C THR A 733 10.61 -51.02 -21.09
N ASN A 734 11.04 -50.80 -22.33
CA ASN A 734 10.68 -51.63 -23.50
C ASN A 734 11.62 -52.82 -23.74
N ARG A 735 12.66 -53.00 -22.90
CA ARG A 735 13.61 -54.12 -23.01
C ARG A 735 13.11 -55.35 -22.24
N SER A 736 13.54 -56.56 -22.64
CA SER A 736 13.11 -57.80 -21.99
C SER A 736 13.48 -57.84 -20.50
N GLY A 737 12.46 -57.95 -19.63
CA GLY A 737 12.61 -57.93 -18.18
C GLY A 737 12.79 -56.53 -17.56
N SER A 738 12.74 -55.48 -18.39
CA SER A 738 12.89 -54.09 -17.97
C SER A 738 11.61 -53.51 -17.39
N GLU A 739 11.74 -52.81 -16.27
CA GLU A 739 10.63 -52.34 -15.48
C GLU A 739 11.03 -51.21 -14.53
N ALA A 740 10.11 -50.27 -14.30
CA ALA A 740 10.28 -49.21 -13.30
C ALA A 740 9.03 -49.05 -12.43
N ILE A 741 9.22 -48.64 -11.18
CA ILE A 741 8.17 -48.19 -10.28
C ILE A 741 8.57 -46.81 -9.77
N TYR A 742 7.68 -45.82 -9.89
CA TYR A 742 7.94 -44.48 -9.39
C TYR A 742 6.81 -43.97 -8.50
N ARG A 743 7.13 -42.99 -7.64
CA ARG A 743 6.15 -42.20 -6.88
C ARG A 743 6.70 -40.80 -6.68
N VAL A 744 5.85 -39.80 -6.84
CA VAL A 744 6.15 -38.41 -6.43
C VAL A 744 5.26 -38.10 -5.24
N GLY A 745 5.87 -37.63 -4.15
CA GLY A 745 5.16 -37.23 -2.94
C GLY A 745 4.60 -35.81 -3.03
N SER A 746 3.82 -35.41 -2.04
CA SER A 746 3.30 -34.04 -1.93
C SER A 746 4.42 -33.00 -1.85
N LEU A 747 4.11 -31.76 -2.25
CA LEU A 747 5.02 -30.64 -2.04
C LEU A 747 4.96 -30.22 -0.56
N HIS A 748 6.11 -30.21 0.11
CA HIS A 748 6.24 -29.77 1.49
C HIS A 748 7.08 -28.51 1.55
N CYS A 749 6.50 -27.39 1.95
CA CYS A 749 7.21 -26.14 2.17
C CYS A 749 7.09 -25.73 3.64
N TYR A 750 8.15 -25.15 4.22
CA TYR A 750 8.09 -24.66 5.60
C TYR A 750 8.60 -23.22 5.71
N GLY A 751 8.13 -22.54 6.76
CA GLY A 751 8.50 -21.17 7.09
C GLY A 751 7.86 -20.13 6.18
N ASP A 752 8.04 -18.87 6.56
CA ASP A 752 7.60 -17.69 5.82
C ASP A 752 8.72 -16.65 5.90
N ARG A 753 9.47 -16.50 4.80
CA ARG A 753 10.63 -15.61 4.73
C ARG A 753 10.25 -14.16 5.05
N PHE A 754 9.01 -13.77 4.85
CA PHE A 754 8.57 -12.38 4.93
C PHE A 754 7.83 -12.03 6.23
N LEU A 755 7.51 -13.02 7.05
CA LEU A 755 6.84 -12.82 8.33
C LEU A 755 7.74 -12.09 9.35
N TRP A 756 9.04 -12.40 9.37
CA TRP A 756 10.02 -11.78 10.29
C TRP A 756 10.92 -10.72 9.64
N ASN A 757 10.77 -10.52 8.32
CA ASN A 757 11.55 -9.61 7.49
C ASN A 757 11.49 -8.16 8.02
N ALA A 758 12.55 -7.72 8.71
CA ALA A 758 12.61 -6.44 9.40
C ALA A 758 13.93 -5.69 9.17
N ALA A 759 13.86 -4.36 9.23
CA ALA A 759 15.02 -3.47 9.19
C ALA A 759 14.96 -2.44 10.32
N SER A 760 16.10 -2.17 10.94
CA SER A 760 16.28 -1.13 11.96
C SER A 760 17.02 0.07 11.43
N PHE A 761 16.46 1.25 11.66
CA PHE A 761 16.98 2.55 11.26
C PHE A 761 17.50 3.27 12.49
N TYR A 762 18.82 3.51 12.54
CA TYR A 762 19.48 4.16 13.69
C TYR A 762 19.87 5.61 13.42
N GLN A 763 19.71 6.09 12.19
CA GLN A 763 20.06 7.45 11.78
C GLN A 763 18.88 8.09 11.03
N GLU A 764 18.55 9.34 11.34
CA GLU A 764 17.47 10.09 10.68
C GLU A 764 17.75 10.33 9.18
N SER A 765 18.98 10.09 8.72
CA SER A 765 19.38 10.18 7.31
C SER A 765 19.37 8.84 6.58
N SER A 766 19.14 7.73 7.29
CA SER A 766 19.12 6.38 6.69
C SER A 766 17.76 6.09 6.05
N TYR A 767 17.77 5.49 4.86
CA TYR A 767 16.57 5.10 4.12
C TYR A 767 16.87 3.89 3.23
N LEU A 768 15.85 3.06 2.96
CA LEU A 768 15.94 1.96 2.01
C LEU A 768 15.31 2.40 0.69
N HIS A 769 16.09 2.35 -0.39
CA HIS A 769 15.60 2.70 -1.73
C HIS A 769 15.09 1.47 -2.47
N PHE A 770 13.87 1.53 -2.99
CA PHE A 770 13.23 0.50 -3.83
C PHE A 770 12.90 1.07 -5.24
N PRO A 771 12.73 0.22 -6.26
CA PRO A 771 12.27 0.66 -7.59
C PRO A 771 10.95 1.43 -7.52
N THR A 772 10.78 2.39 -8.43
CA THR A 772 9.59 3.25 -8.50
C THR A 772 8.32 2.43 -8.70
N LEU A 773 7.30 2.66 -7.86
CA LEU A 773 6.04 1.93 -7.94
C LEU A 773 5.25 2.38 -9.18
N GLN A 774 4.88 1.45 -10.06
CA GLN A 774 3.89 1.73 -11.10
C GLN A 774 2.49 1.54 -10.51
N ALA A 775 1.92 2.62 -9.99
CA ALA A 775 0.55 2.66 -9.53
C ALA A 775 -0.35 3.18 -10.65
N GLU A 776 -1.16 2.32 -11.27
CA GLU A 776 -2.09 2.75 -12.33
C GLU A 776 -3.46 3.16 -11.77
N LEU A 777 -3.98 2.51 -10.72
CA LEU A 777 -5.36 2.75 -10.23
C LEU A 777 -5.53 2.70 -8.69
N SER A 778 -4.70 1.95 -7.96
CA SER A 778 -4.69 1.86 -6.49
C SER A 778 -3.27 1.63 -5.96
N VAL A 779 -3.03 2.04 -4.70
CA VAL A 779 -1.82 1.72 -3.96
C VAL A 779 -2.21 1.21 -2.59
N ASP A 780 -1.83 -0.02 -2.28
CA ASP A 780 -1.91 -0.58 -0.94
C ASP A 780 -0.52 -0.63 -0.32
N THR A 781 -0.41 -0.26 0.95
CA THR A 781 0.84 -0.28 1.70
C THR A 781 0.54 -0.66 3.13
N SER A 782 1.10 -1.78 3.57
CA SER A 782 1.01 -2.23 4.96
C SER A 782 2.39 -2.48 5.55
N LEU A 783 2.57 -2.14 6.82
CA LEU A 783 3.81 -2.38 7.55
C LEU A 783 3.57 -2.47 9.06
N TYR A 784 4.45 -3.20 9.73
CA TYR A 784 4.59 -3.12 11.18
C TYR A 784 5.75 -2.19 11.53
N PHE A 785 5.60 -1.41 12.59
CA PHE A 785 6.69 -0.57 13.08
C PHE A 785 6.80 -0.55 14.59
N LYS A 786 8.00 -0.26 15.05
CA LYS A 786 8.32 -0.03 16.46
C LYS A 786 9.28 1.13 16.59
N THR A 787 8.88 2.18 17.29
CA THR A 787 9.71 3.37 17.49
C THR A 787 9.45 4.01 18.85
N THR A 788 10.47 4.69 19.38
CA THR A 788 10.36 5.63 20.49
C THR A 788 10.37 7.09 20.02
N ALA A 789 10.58 7.34 18.72
CA ALA A 789 10.60 8.68 18.14
C ALA A 789 9.17 9.24 18.01
N PRO A 790 8.95 10.53 18.34
CA PRO A 790 7.63 11.16 18.26
C PRO A 790 7.22 11.56 16.83
N SER A 791 8.12 11.46 15.86
CA SER A 791 7.85 11.78 14.45
C SER A 791 8.86 11.11 13.52
N GLY A 792 8.49 10.85 12.27
CA GLY A 792 9.40 10.35 11.24
C GLY A 792 8.68 9.86 9.99
N VAL A 793 9.34 9.95 8.83
CA VAL A 793 8.79 9.50 7.53
C VAL A 793 9.07 8.02 7.31
N PHE A 794 8.02 7.20 7.15
CA PHE A 794 8.12 5.76 6.90
C PHE A 794 8.31 5.44 5.42
N LEU A 795 7.52 6.09 4.57
CA LEU A 795 7.51 5.86 3.13
C LEU A 795 7.29 7.19 2.42
N GLU A 796 8.04 7.41 1.34
CA GLU A 796 7.87 8.55 0.46
C GLU A 796 8.07 8.10 -0.99
N HIS A 797 7.10 8.44 -1.84
CA HIS A 797 7.17 8.25 -3.28
C HIS A 797 6.92 9.60 -3.96
N LEU A 798 7.94 10.11 -4.66
CA LEU A 798 7.90 11.38 -5.38
C LEU A 798 7.65 11.13 -6.87
N GLY A 799 6.49 11.55 -7.37
CA GLY A 799 6.17 11.63 -8.80
C GLY A 799 6.68 12.94 -9.42
N THR A 800 6.44 13.12 -10.72
CA THR A 800 6.85 14.36 -11.45
C THR A 800 6.07 15.61 -11.02
N LYS A 801 4.86 15.43 -10.46
CA LYS A 801 4.00 16.48 -9.92
C LYS A 801 3.34 16.12 -8.59
N ASP A 802 3.11 14.83 -8.34
CA ASP A 802 2.41 14.33 -7.15
C ASP A 802 3.34 13.57 -6.21
N PHE A 803 2.95 13.32 -4.97
CA PHE A 803 3.70 12.48 -4.05
C PHE A 803 2.77 11.70 -3.11
N ILE A 804 3.24 10.54 -2.64
CA ILE A 804 2.62 9.76 -1.56
C ILE A 804 3.61 9.75 -0.39
N ARG A 805 3.14 10.09 0.81
CA ARG A 805 3.97 10.04 2.03
C ARG A 805 3.20 9.45 3.20
N VAL A 806 3.84 8.51 3.89
CA VAL A 806 3.37 7.96 5.17
C VAL A 806 4.34 8.45 6.25
N GLU A 807 3.86 9.24 7.21
CA GLU A 807 4.67 9.80 8.29
C GLU A 807 4.00 9.69 9.66
N LEU A 808 4.81 9.49 10.69
CA LEU A 808 4.41 9.62 12.09
C LEU A 808 4.51 11.09 12.50
N SER A 809 3.43 11.66 13.06
CA SER A 809 3.45 12.99 13.68
C SER A 809 2.58 13.00 14.93
N VAL A 810 3.17 13.37 16.07
CA VAL A 810 2.48 13.48 17.37
C VAL A 810 2.01 14.93 17.65
N GLU A 811 2.20 15.87 16.72
CA GLU A 811 1.70 17.24 16.88
C GLU A 811 0.18 17.34 16.61
N ARG A 812 -0.55 18.04 17.50
CA ARG A 812 -2.01 18.23 17.41
C ARG A 812 -2.46 19.27 16.35
N ALA A 813 -1.58 19.73 15.47
CA ALA A 813 -1.89 20.74 14.47
C ALA A 813 -1.37 20.34 13.08
N VAL A 814 -2.27 20.33 12.09
CA VAL A 814 -1.92 20.20 10.67
C VAL A 814 -1.42 21.56 10.19
N LEU A 815 -0.12 21.67 9.90
CA LEU A 815 0.50 22.85 9.32
C LEU A 815 0.28 22.88 7.81
N VAL A 816 -0.69 23.67 7.34
CA VAL A 816 -0.94 23.93 5.92
C VAL A 816 -0.10 25.11 5.45
N ASN A 817 1.22 24.89 5.34
CA ASN A 817 2.21 25.58 4.51
C ASN A 817 3.58 25.48 5.18
N CYS A 818 4.47 24.65 4.66
CA CYS A 818 5.90 24.94 4.66
C CYS A 818 6.58 24.23 3.49
N THR A 819 7.44 25.00 2.82
CA THR A 819 8.38 24.56 1.79
C THR A 819 9.36 23.51 2.33
N ALA A 820 9.83 22.64 1.43
CA ALA A 820 10.75 21.54 1.70
C ALA A 820 12.04 21.98 2.41
N SER A 821 12.07 21.94 3.75
CA SER A 821 13.30 21.99 4.53
C SER A 821 13.42 20.71 5.37
N ARG A 822 14.34 19.82 4.95
CA ARG A 822 14.86 18.63 5.66
C ARG A 822 13.91 18.01 6.69
N GLN A 823 13.03 17.14 6.20
CA GLN A 823 12.26 16.25 7.07
C GLN A 823 13.16 15.18 7.70
N ARG A 824 12.84 14.78 8.93
CA ARG A 824 13.60 13.77 9.68
C ARG A 824 13.17 12.37 9.25
N GLY A 825 14.10 11.53 8.83
CA GLY A 825 13.83 10.14 8.50
C GLY A 825 13.42 9.33 9.72
N PHE A 826 12.73 8.22 9.48
CA PHE A 826 12.28 7.32 10.54
C PHE A 826 13.43 6.73 11.36
N LEU A 827 13.26 6.69 12.68
CA LEU A 827 14.14 5.99 13.62
C LEU A 827 13.33 4.89 14.30
N GLY A 828 13.81 3.65 14.27
CA GLY A 828 13.07 2.51 14.82
C GLY A 828 13.17 1.30 13.91
N CYS A 829 12.26 0.34 14.08
CA CYS A 829 12.18 -0.86 13.25
C CYS A 829 10.94 -0.82 12.36
N ILE A 830 11.09 -1.27 11.11
CA ILE A 830 10.00 -1.58 10.19
C ILE A 830 10.06 -3.08 9.87
N ARG A 831 8.91 -3.75 9.83
CA ARG A 831 8.78 -5.18 9.51
C ARG A 831 7.65 -5.42 8.51
N SER A 832 7.82 -6.43 7.66
CA SER A 832 6.83 -6.91 6.69
C SER A 832 6.23 -5.79 5.83
N LEU A 833 7.08 -4.90 5.31
CA LEU A 833 6.66 -3.86 4.39
C LEU A 833 6.12 -4.51 3.11
N ASN A 834 4.83 -4.33 2.87
CA ASN A 834 4.10 -4.81 1.70
C ASN A 834 3.61 -3.61 0.90
N ILE A 835 3.79 -3.63 -0.42
CA ILE A 835 3.27 -2.62 -1.33
C ILE A 835 2.61 -3.32 -2.53
N ASN A 836 1.31 -3.09 -2.74
CA ASN A 836 0.50 -3.72 -3.81
C ASN A 836 0.62 -5.26 -3.84
N GLY A 837 0.52 -5.92 -2.67
CA GLY A 837 0.65 -7.38 -2.54
C GLY A 837 2.10 -7.90 -2.66
N MET A 838 3.06 -7.04 -3.02
CA MET A 838 4.49 -7.39 -3.05
C MET A 838 5.16 -7.06 -1.72
N THR A 839 5.57 -8.11 -1.00
CA THR A 839 6.38 -7.95 0.22
C THR A 839 7.84 -7.69 -0.14
N LEU A 840 8.37 -6.54 0.29
CA LEU A 840 9.72 -6.11 -0.03
C LEU A 840 10.74 -6.70 0.96
N ASP A 841 11.83 -7.30 0.46
CA ASP A 841 12.89 -7.85 1.31
C ASP A 841 13.73 -6.73 1.96
N LEU A 842 13.39 -6.40 3.21
CA LEU A 842 14.03 -5.36 4.00
C LEU A 842 15.39 -5.82 4.53
N GLU A 843 15.52 -7.10 4.87
CA GLU A 843 16.75 -7.65 5.46
C GLU A 843 17.92 -7.64 4.46
N GLU A 844 17.71 -8.15 3.26
CA GLU A 844 18.74 -8.13 2.21
C GLU A 844 19.10 -6.70 1.82
N ARG A 845 18.12 -5.80 1.74
CA ARG A 845 18.37 -4.39 1.43
C ARG A 845 19.12 -3.67 2.56
N ALA A 846 18.81 -3.99 3.81
CA ALA A 846 19.47 -3.42 4.99
C ALA A 846 20.94 -3.84 5.08
N LYS A 847 21.28 -5.10 4.74
CA LYS A 847 22.70 -5.55 4.71
C LYS A 847 23.58 -4.71 3.79
N MET A 848 23.01 -4.14 2.73
CA MET A 848 23.74 -3.33 1.75
C MET A 848 23.67 -1.82 2.03
N THR A 849 22.94 -1.37 3.06
CA THR A 849 22.64 0.05 3.28
C THR A 849 23.28 0.58 4.57
N PRO A 850 24.22 1.54 4.50
CA PRO A 850 24.81 2.15 5.69
C PRO A 850 23.77 2.81 6.61
N GLY A 851 23.89 2.62 7.92
CA GLY A 851 22.98 3.22 8.92
C GLY A 851 21.68 2.44 9.16
N VAL A 852 21.46 1.36 8.40
CA VAL A 852 20.35 0.41 8.57
C VAL A 852 20.93 -0.96 8.94
N SER A 853 20.27 -1.71 9.81
CA SER A 853 20.64 -3.10 10.12
C SER A 853 19.49 -4.07 9.89
N SER A 854 19.82 -5.31 9.53
CA SER A 854 18.86 -6.41 9.46
C SER A 854 18.27 -6.72 10.84
N GLY A 855 16.97 -6.99 10.92
CA GLY A 855 16.25 -7.34 12.15
C GLY A 855 15.89 -6.14 13.04
N CYS A 856 15.43 -6.43 14.27
CA CYS A 856 15.06 -5.43 15.28
C CYS A 856 15.68 -5.69 16.68
N PRO A 857 17.01 -5.56 16.85
CA PRO A 857 17.69 -5.77 18.14
C PRO A 857 17.55 -4.56 19.10
N GLY A 858 17.64 -4.79 20.42
CA GLY A 858 17.46 -3.78 21.48
C GLY A 858 18.67 -2.84 21.68
N HIS A 859 18.54 -1.79 22.52
CA HIS A 859 19.55 -0.74 22.69
C HIS A 859 20.89 -1.24 23.27
N CYS A 860 20.85 -2.17 24.24
CA CYS A 860 22.02 -2.78 24.87
C CYS A 860 22.75 -3.80 23.96
N SER A 861 22.27 -4.03 22.73
CA SER A 861 22.89 -4.93 21.75
C SER A 861 23.88 -4.22 20.81
N SER A 862 24.08 -2.91 20.96
CA SER A 862 24.98 -2.11 20.10
C SER A 862 26.46 -2.21 20.49
N GLN A 863 27.36 -2.10 19.50
CA GLN A 863 28.82 -2.20 19.69
C GLN A 863 29.45 -1.01 20.45
N ASN A 864 28.74 0.11 20.61
CA ASN A 864 29.21 1.27 21.39
C ASN A 864 28.78 1.16 22.86
N SER A 865 29.75 1.23 23.78
CA SER A 865 29.52 1.15 25.22
C SER A 865 28.71 2.34 25.74
N LEU A 866 27.39 2.16 25.89
CA LEU A 866 26.45 3.14 26.45
C LEU A 866 26.65 3.37 27.97
N CYS A 867 27.27 2.42 28.67
CA CYS A 867 27.56 2.45 30.11
C CYS A 867 29.08 2.40 30.34
N HIS A 868 29.64 3.36 31.07
CA HIS A 868 31.10 3.51 31.23
C HIS A 868 31.60 2.93 32.57
N ASN A 869 32.92 2.91 32.78
CA ASN A 869 33.58 2.53 34.04
C ASN A 869 33.04 1.24 34.70
N ARG A 870 32.89 0.19 33.88
CA ARG A 870 32.34 -1.13 34.26
C ARG A 870 30.85 -1.13 34.65
N GLY A 871 30.07 -0.14 34.22
CA GLY A 871 28.61 -0.14 34.34
C GLY A 871 27.96 -1.18 33.42
N LYS A 872 26.96 -1.91 33.92
CA LYS A 872 26.21 -2.91 33.15
C LYS A 872 24.99 -2.28 32.47
N CYS A 873 24.85 -2.42 31.15
CA CYS A 873 23.65 -1.97 30.43
C CYS A 873 22.48 -2.92 30.68
N ILE A 874 21.33 -2.36 31.06
CA ILE A 874 20.08 -3.09 31.28
C ILE A 874 19.00 -2.50 30.39
N GLU A 875 18.42 -3.34 29.53
CA GLU A 875 17.32 -2.97 28.63
C GLU A 875 16.00 -2.75 29.39
N LYS A 876 15.23 -1.72 29.02
CA LYS A 876 13.91 -1.39 29.59
C LYS A 876 12.89 -1.11 28.47
N SER A 877 11.60 -1.15 28.79
CA SER A 877 10.52 -0.89 27.82
C SER A 877 10.48 0.52 27.24
N SER A 878 11.18 1.47 27.87
CA SER A 878 11.26 2.89 27.47
C SER A 878 12.70 3.35 27.14
N GLY A 879 13.64 2.43 26.91
CA GLY A 879 15.05 2.73 26.64
C GLY A 879 16.02 1.81 27.39
N TYR A 880 17.15 2.33 27.86
CA TYR A 880 18.16 1.56 28.61
C TYR A 880 18.54 2.26 29.93
N VAL A 881 19.11 1.50 30.88
CA VAL A 881 19.63 2.02 32.16
C VAL A 881 21.00 1.39 32.44
N CYS A 882 21.94 2.18 32.96
CA CYS A 882 23.24 1.66 33.42
C CYS A 882 23.22 1.33 34.91
N ASP A 883 23.50 0.07 35.24
CA ASP A 883 23.74 -0.38 36.60
C ASP A 883 25.20 -0.16 36.98
N CYS A 884 25.44 0.80 37.86
CA CYS A 884 26.77 1.18 38.35
C CYS A 884 27.10 0.53 39.71
N THR A 885 26.31 -0.42 40.22
CA THR A 885 26.36 -0.88 41.63
C THR A 885 27.75 -1.35 42.06
N HIS A 886 28.46 -2.09 41.20
CA HIS A 886 29.81 -2.64 41.48
C HIS A 886 30.95 -1.78 40.94
N SER A 887 30.66 -0.55 40.53
CA SER A 887 31.64 0.44 40.07
C SER A 887 31.89 1.49 41.15
N ALA A 888 33.13 1.98 41.27
CA ALA A 888 33.47 3.14 42.08
C ALA A 888 32.87 4.47 41.58
N TYR A 889 32.12 4.43 40.47
CA TYR A 889 31.44 5.57 39.84
C TYR A 889 29.90 5.45 39.94
N GLY A 890 29.20 6.58 39.82
CA GLY A 890 27.74 6.69 39.83
C GLY A 890 27.20 7.56 38.68
N GLY A 891 25.92 7.94 38.78
CA GLY A 891 25.21 8.70 37.73
C GLY A 891 24.65 7.82 36.61
N PRO A 892 23.84 8.39 35.69
CA PRO A 892 23.04 7.63 34.72
C PRO A 892 23.86 6.78 33.74
N ASN A 893 25.12 7.17 33.48
CA ASN A 893 26.04 6.47 32.57
C ASN A 893 27.33 5.99 33.28
N CYS A 894 27.33 5.94 34.62
CA CYS A 894 28.46 5.50 35.46
C CYS A 894 29.76 6.33 35.29
N LYS A 895 29.66 7.65 35.19
CA LYS A 895 30.82 8.57 35.05
C LYS A 895 31.14 9.41 36.29
N LYS A 896 30.22 9.52 37.27
CA LYS A 896 30.38 10.41 38.43
C LYS A 896 31.25 9.75 39.50
N GLU A 897 32.43 10.28 39.81
CA GLU A 897 33.32 9.73 40.85
C GLU A 897 32.67 9.76 42.23
N VAL A 898 32.81 8.68 43.01
CA VAL A 898 32.36 8.65 44.41
C VAL A 898 33.55 9.02 45.31
N SER A 899 33.43 10.12 46.06
CA SER A 899 34.51 10.63 46.93
C SER A 899 34.06 10.83 48.38
N VAL A 900 34.98 10.67 49.33
CA VAL A 900 34.76 10.81 50.78
C VAL A 900 35.92 11.52 51.44
N SER A 901 35.62 12.46 52.32
CA SER A 901 36.59 13.10 53.21
C SER A 901 36.78 12.31 54.50
N PHE A 902 38.03 12.03 54.84
CA PHE A 902 38.47 11.36 56.07
C PHE A 902 39.05 12.39 57.04
N GLU A 903 38.61 12.31 58.29
CA GLU A 903 39.12 13.11 59.41
C GLU A 903 40.11 12.30 60.26
N SER A 904 40.76 12.97 61.21
CA SER A 904 41.65 12.31 62.18
C SER A 904 40.88 11.24 62.95
N GLY A 905 41.31 9.98 62.80
CA GLY A 905 40.65 8.85 63.44
C GLY A 905 39.64 8.10 62.57
N SER A 906 39.26 8.62 61.41
CA SER A 906 38.29 7.97 60.53
C SER A 906 38.87 6.75 59.83
N SER A 907 38.06 5.70 59.70
CA SER A 907 38.41 4.48 58.99
C SER A 907 37.20 3.82 58.34
N VAL A 908 37.39 3.26 57.15
CA VAL A 908 36.43 2.37 56.48
C VAL A 908 37.05 0.99 56.41
N THR A 909 36.45 -0.01 57.04
CA THR A 909 36.89 -1.41 56.93
C THR A 909 35.82 -2.24 56.26
N TYR A 910 36.15 -2.80 55.10
CA TYR A 910 35.35 -3.82 54.43
C TYR A 910 35.85 -5.21 54.87
N THR A 911 34.97 -6.00 55.46
CA THR A 911 35.26 -7.36 55.92
C THR A 911 34.75 -8.36 54.90
N PHE A 912 35.60 -9.30 54.47
CA PHE A 912 35.21 -10.36 53.55
C PHE A 912 34.61 -11.53 54.36
N GLN A 913 33.43 -12.01 53.99
CA GLN A 913 32.81 -13.18 54.61
C GLN A 913 33.45 -14.47 54.08
N GLU A 914 33.86 -15.39 54.96
CA GLU A 914 34.16 -16.76 54.56
C GLU A 914 32.88 -17.47 54.12
N PRO A 915 32.90 -18.27 53.03
CA PRO A 915 31.75 -19.10 52.68
C PRO A 915 31.55 -20.16 53.78
N PHE A 916 30.42 -20.14 54.48
CA PHE A 916 30.02 -21.23 55.36
C PHE A 916 29.91 -22.53 54.55
N SER A 917 30.78 -23.50 54.86
CA SER A 917 30.75 -24.83 54.26
C SER A 917 29.65 -25.70 54.89
N VAL A 918 28.44 -25.61 54.36
CA VAL A 918 27.38 -26.61 54.61
C VAL A 918 26.68 -26.95 53.29
N MET A 919 26.68 -28.24 52.95
CA MET A 919 26.03 -28.92 51.81
C MET A 919 26.63 -28.67 50.42
N ARG A 920 27.69 -29.44 50.10
CA ARG A 920 28.18 -29.61 48.72
C ARG A 920 27.78 -31.02 48.26
N ASN A 921 26.85 -31.12 47.32
CA ASN A 921 26.63 -32.34 46.54
C ASN A 921 26.80 -31.99 45.05
N HIS A 922 27.58 -32.82 44.35
CA HIS A 922 28.15 -32.51 43.05
C HIS A 922 27.14 -32.64 41.90
N SER A 923 26.84 -31.53 41.22
CA SER A 923 26.68 -31.49 39.77
C SER A 923 26.92 -30.07 39.24
N ARG A 924 27.74 -30.00 38.19
CA ARG A 924 28.29 -28.78 37.59
C ARG A 924 27.21 -27.97 36.88
N GLN A 925 26.78 -26.86 37.47
CA GLN A 925 26.48 -25.59 36.80
C GLN A 925 25.92 -24.60 37.83
N SER A 926 26.82 -23.98 38.60
CA SER A 926 26.49 -22.77 39.33
C SER A 926 27.69 -21.83 39.31
N SER A 927 27.41 -20.59 38.88
CA SER A 927 28.24 -19.40 39.06
C SER A 927 29.52 -19.32 38.23
N ALA A 928 29.40 -18.88 36.97
CA ALA A 928 30.48 -18.32 36.14
C ALA A 928 31.11 -17.02 36.70
N ILE A 929 30.95 -16.73 38.00
CA ILE A 929 31.48 -15.54 38.68
C ILE A 929 32.76 -15.86 39.49
N PHE A 930 33.05 -17.14 39.78
CA PHE A 930 34.26 -17.54 40.53
C PHE A 930 35.20 -18.50 39.80
N ALA A 931 34.99 -18.71 38.49
CA ALA A 931 35.93 -19.45 37.64
C ALA A 931 36.64 -18.48 36.70
N GLN A 932 37.57 -17.67 37.24
CA GLN A 932 38.55 -16.95 36.45
C GLN A 932 39.95 -17.14 37.06
N SER A 933 40.85 -17.66 36.23
CA SER A 933 42.32 -17.63 36.31
C SER A 933 42.97 -17.87 37.69
N SER A 934 43.62 -19.03 37.78
CA SER A 934 44.68 -19.45 38.72
C SER A 934 45.96 -18.58 38.64
N ASN A 935 45.84 -17.25 38.58
CA ASN A 935 46.98 -16.32 38.61
C ASN A 935 46.69 -15.21 39.65
N SER A 936 47.66 -14.89 40.51
CA SER A 936 47.61 -13.76 41.45
C SER A 936 47.38 -12.45 40.71
N ARG A 937 46.13 -11.96 40.70
CA ARG A 937 45.75 -10.72 40.01
C ARG A 937 45.07 -9.76 40.98
N GLU A 938 45.74 -8.65 41.27
CA GLU A 938 45.17 -7.53 42.02
C GLU A 938 45.09 -6.28 41.13
N SER A 939 43.94 -5.62 41.08
CA SER A 939 43.71 -4.37 40.35
C SER A 939 43.18 -3.33 41.33
N ILE A 940 43.97 -2.32 41.60
CA ILE A 940 43.65 -1.27 42.57
C ILE A 940 43.66 0.07 41.83
N ALA A 941 42.62 0.87 42.00
CA ALA A 941 42.57 2.23 41.49
C ALA A 941 41.95 3.14 42.54
N PHE A 942 42.54 4.29 42.77
CA PHE A 942 41.97 5.31 43.64
C PHE A 942 42.61 6.67 43.35
N SER A 943 41.91 7.72 43.73
CA SER A 943 42.43 9.08 43.74
C SER A 943 42.47 9.59 45.18
N PHE A 944 43.47 10.39 45.53
CA PHE A 944 43.59 10.95 46.86
C PHE A 944 44.11 12.39 46.86
N LEU A 945 43.74 13.14 47.90
CA LEU A 945 44.22 14.50 48.15
C LEU A 945 44.51 14.63 49.65
N THR A 946 45.75 14.96 50.02
CA THR A 946 46.17 15.14 51.43
C THR A 946 47.37 16.08 51.55
N THR A 947 47.56 16.63 52.75
CA THR A 947 48.74 17.41 53.16
C THR A 947 49.47 16.78 54.35
N GLN A 948 49.11 15.55 54.74
CA GLN A 948 49.62 14.90 55.95
C GLN A 948 50.55 13.72 55.61
N THR A 949 51.64 13.58 56.37
CA THR A 949 52.55 12.43 56.33
C THR A 949 52.97 12.03 57.75
N PRO A 950 53.28 10.75 58.02
CA PRO A 950 52.96 9.59 57.19
C PRO A 950 51.44 9.30 57.23
N ALA A 951 50.90 8.70 56.16
CA ALA A 951 49.45 8.46 56.04
C ALA A 951 49.13 7.08 55.44
N MET A 952 48.09 6.41 55.95
CA MET A 952 47.64 5.10 55.47
C MET A 952 46.50 5.22 54.46
N LEU A 953 46.78 4.99 53.18
CA LEU A 953 45.79 5.11 52.10
C LEU A 953 44.90 3.87 52.02
N LEU A 954 45.51 2.68 51.99
CA LEU A 954 44.81 1.40 51.87
C LEU A 954 45.65 0.28 52.47
N THR A 955 45.03 -0.61 53.23
CA THR A 955 45.65 -1.88 53.66
C THR A 955 44.70 -3.05 53.44
N VAL A 956 45.26 -4.19 53.04
CA VAL A 956 44.57 -5.46 52.85
C VAL A 956 45.26 -6.49 53.73
N ASN A 957 44.49 -7.13 54.61
CA ASN A 957 44.99 -8.13 55.55
C ASN A 957 44.31 -9.48 55.28
N THR A 958 45.06 -10.55 55.42
CA THR A 958 44.59 -11.94 55.28
C THR A 958 44.46 -12.63 56.65
N TYR A 959 43.78 -13.77 56.70
CA TYR A 959 43.74 -14.60 57.91
C TYR A 959 45.10 -15.24 58.25
N HIS A 960 46.01 -15.34 57.28
CA HIS A 960 47.34 -15.96 57.44
C HIS A 960 48.46 -14.96 57.77
N GLN A 961 48.12 -13.76 58.27
CA GLN A 961 49.09 -12.71 58.62
C GLN A 961 49.94 -12.21 57.42
N GLN A 962 49.48 -12.41 56.19
CA GLN A 962 49.99 -11.72 55.00
C GLN A 962 49.26 -10.39 54.84
N TYR A 963 49.96 -9.37 54.35
CA TYR A 963 49.34 -8.06 54.11
C TYR A 963 49.88 -7.36 52.87
N MET A 964 49.05 -6.45 52.36
CA MET A 964 49.45 -5.39 51.43
C MET A 964 49.10 -4.04 52.06
N ALA A 965 49.98 -3.06 51.95
CA ALA A 965 49.71 -1.70 52.40
C ALA A 965 50.20 -0.67 51.38
N ILE A 966 49.44 0.41 51.23
CA ILE A 966 49.80 1.58 50.44
C ILE A 966 49.80 2.77 51.39
N ILE A 967 50.97 3.37 51.57
CA ILE A 967 51.19 4.46 52.53
C ILE A 967 51.89 5.64 51.85
N LEU A 968 51.72 6.82 52.44
CA LEU A 968 52.67 7.92 52.28
C LEU A 968 53.67 7.83 53.42
N ALA A 969 54.95 7.68 53.09
CA ALA A 969 56.04 7.66 54.07
C ALA A 969 56.24 9.05 54.70
N HIS A 970 57.11 9.16 55.71
CA HIS A 970 57.37 10.43 56.42
C HIS A 970 57.80 11.58 55.49
N ASN A 971 58.56 11.27 54.45
CA ASN A 971 58.99 12.22 53.42
C ASN A 971 57.92 12.53 52.35
N GLY A 972 56.74 11.91 52.44
CA GLY A 972 55.62 12.07 51.51
C GLY A 972 55.68 11.26 50.23
N SER A 973 56.70 10.42 50.06
CA SER A 973 56.76 9.47 48.94
C SER A 973 55.71 8.37 49.09
N LEU A 974 55.13 7.93 47.96
CA LEU A 974 54.20 6.80 47.93
C LEU A 974 54.98 5.51 48.05
N GLN A 975 54.63 4.69 49.03
CA GLN A 975 55.21 3.36 49.21
C GLN A 975 54.12 2.28 49.15
N ILE A 976 54.43 1.19 48.45
CA ILE A 976 53.59 0.01 48.33
C ILE A 976 54.34 -1.16 48.94
N TRP A 977 53.75 -1.77 49.95
CA TRP A 977 54.32 -2.83 50.76
C TRP A 977 53.56 -4.13 50.50
N TYR A 978 54.30 -5.20 50.24
CA TYR A 978 53.77 -6.55 50.13
C TYR A 978 54.51 -7.50 51.06
N ARG A 979 53.79 -8.10 52.00
CA ARG A 979 54.28 -9.21 52.83
C ARG A 979 53.50 -10.47 52.53
N LEU A 980 53.97 -11.21 51.54
CA LEU A 980 53.34 -12.45 51.05
C LEU A 980 53.89 -13.72 51.73
N ASN A 981 54.98 -13.60 52.48
CA ASN A 981 55.56 -14.68 53.26
C ASN A 981 55.96 -14.17 54.65
N ARG A 982 55.54 -14.87 55.71
CA ARG A 982 55.78 -14.42 57.09
C ARG A 982 57.27 -14.42 57.44
N ASP A 983 58.02 -15.37 56.90
CA ASP A 983 59.43 -15.64 57.20
C ASP A 983 60.42 -14.83 56.33
N LYS A 984 59.93 -13.89 55.51
CA LYS A 984 60.76 -12.99 54.69
C LYS A 984 60.40 -11.53 54.98
N GLU A 985 61.37 -10.65 54.76
CA GLU A 985 61.16 -9.19 54.74
C GLU A 985 60.14 -8.82 53.65
N PRO A 986 59.35 -7.74 53.85
CA PRO A 986 58.37 -7.29 52.88
C PRO A 986 59.04 -6.73 51.61
N ASP A 987 58.39 -6.92 50.47
CA ASP A 987 58.75 -6.24 49.23
C ASP A 987 58.20 -4.80 49.28
N ILE A 988 59.08 -3.80 49.21
CA ILE A 988 58.74 -2.37 49.32
C ILE A 988 59.04 -1.68 47.99
N PHE A 989 58.05 -0.99 47.43
CA PHE A 989 58.18 -0.23 46.19
C PHE A 989 57.86 1.24 46.42
N THR A 990 58.74 2.13 45.97
CA THR A 990 58.55 3.59 46.03
C THR A 990 58.42 4.16 44.62
N PRO A 991 57.26 3.97 43.95
CA PRO A 991 57.08 4.36 42.56
C PRO A 991 57.14 5.86 42.30
N MET A 992 56.83 6.66 43.32
CA MET A 992 56.82 8.12 43.25
C MET A 992 57.62 8.65 44.44
N SER A 993 58.84 9.13 44.16
CA SER A 993 59.76 9.67 45.15
C SER A 993 59.50 11.14 45.52
N LEU A 994 58.59 11.81 44.81
CA LEU A 994 58.12 13.16 45.15
C LEU A 994 57.16 13.12 46.35
N ASN A 995 57.11 14.22 47.10
CA ASN A 995 56.16 14.39 48.18
C ASN A 995 54.74 14.59 47.61
N LEU A 996 53.89 13.56 47.70
CA LEU A 996 52.50 13.57 47.24
C LEU A 996 51.51 14.12 48.27
N ALA A 997 51.98 14.48 49.47
CA ALA A 997 51.17 15.19 50.47
C ALA A 997 51.23 16.71 50.22
N ASN A 998 50.99 17.13 48.97
CA ASN A 998 51.11 18.50 48.51
C ASN A 998 49.76 19.25 48.45
N GLY A 999 48.65 18.60 48.80
CA GLY A 999 47.30 19.17 48.72
C GLY A 999 46.67 19.14 47.33
N GLU A 1000 47.31 18.51 46.34
CA GLU A 1000 46.75 18.29 45.01
C GLU A 1000 46.11 16.89 44.89
N LEU A 1001 45.27 16.69 43.87
CA LEU A 1001 44.63 15.40 43.61
C LEU A 1001 45.59 14.51 42.80
N HIS A 1002 45.94 13.36 43.37
CA HIS A 1002 46.76 12.34 42.72
C HIS A 1002 45.90 11.12 42.37
N ARG A 1003 46.09 10.55 41.18
CA ARG A 1003 45.44 9.31 40.74
C ARG A 1003 46.46 8.18 40.74
N VAL A 1004 46.12 7.06 41.36
CA VAL A 1004 46.99 5.89 41.47
C VAL A 1004 46.25 4.68 40.95
N GLN A 1005 46.84 4.02 39.95
CA GLN A 1005 46.37 2.74 39.43
C GLN A 1005 47.50 1.71 39.52
N ILE A 1006 47.22 0.60 40.19
CA ILE A 1006 48.15 -0.51 40.41
C ILE A 1006 47.51 -1.76 39.85
N HIS A 1007 48.24 -2.48 39.01
CA HIS A 1007 47.83 -3.79 38.49
C HIS A 1007 48.95 -4.79 38.73
N ARG A 1008 48.70 -5.82 39.54
CA ARG A 1008 49.63 -6.92 39.74
C ARG A 1008 49.12 -8.16 39.01
N GLU A 1009 50.03 -8.84 38.33
CA GLU A 1009 49.82 -10.16 37.74
C GLU A 1009 51.03 -11.05 38.03
N GLY A 1010 50.85 -12.09 38.84
CA GLY A 1010 51.97 -12.95 39.26
C GLY A 1010 52.97 -12.16 40.09
N ARG A 1011 54.26 -12.21 39.74
CA ARG A 1011 55.30 -11.42 40.39
C ARG A 1011 55.32 -9.95 39.95
N ASP A 1012 54.67 -9.62 38.85
CA ASP A 1012 54.86 -8.34 38.18
C ASP A 1012 53.76 -7.35 38.57
N MET A 1013 54.17 -6.17 39.04
CA MET A 1013 53.31 -5.06 39.42
C MET A 1013 53.55 -3.87 38.48
N TYR A 1014 52.47 -3.37 37.89
CA TYR A 1014 52.43 -2.23 36.99
C TYR A 1014 51.76 -1.04 37.68
N ILE A 1015 52.37 0.13 37.60
CA ILE A 1015 51.84 1.36 38.20
C ILE A 1015 51.69 2.41 37.11
N ASP A 1016 50.47 2.92 37.00
CA ASP A 1016 49.97 3.84 35.98
C ASP A 1016 50.05 3.30 34.53
N LYS A 1017 48.94 3.38 33.79
CA LYS A 1017 48.78 2.68 32.52
C LYS A 1017 49.53 3.34 31.37
N ASP A 1018 49.87 4.62 31.52
CA ASP A 1018 50.46 5.43 30.45
C ASP A 1018 52.01 5.50 30.51
N THR A 1019 52.63 5.16 31.65
CA THR A 1019 54.11 5.18 31.81
C THR A 1019 54.76 3.79 31.94
N ASN A 1020 53.98 2.70 32.07
CA ASN A 1020 54.46 1.30 32.08
C ASN A 1020 55.65 1.01 33.04
N LEU A 1021 55.66 1.61 34.23
CA LEU A 1021 56.67 1.30 35.24
C LEU A 1021 56.37 -0.08 35.85
N LYS A 1022 57.28 -1.03 35.61
CA LYS A 1022 57.20 -2.42 36.06
C LYS A 1022 58.09 -2.64 37.28
N TYR A 1023 57.52 -3.22 38.33
CA TYR A 1023 58.20 -3.70 39.52
C TYR A 1023 57.96 -5.20 39.68
N SER A 1024 58.93 -5.96 40.17
CA SER A 1024 58.78 -7.40 40.38
C SER A 1024 58.98 -7.77 41.84
N LEU A 1025 58.02 -8.51 42.40
CA LEU A 1025 58.04 -9.03 43.77
C LEU A 1025 58.96 -10.24 43.88
N SER A 1026 59.47 -10.48 45.09
CA SER A 1026 60.31 -11.63 45.41
C SER A 1026 59.59 -12.98 45.25
N THR A 1027 58.25 -12.99 45.26
CA THR A 1027 57.40 -14.19 45.14
C THR A 1027 56.14 -13.95 44.30
N ASP A 1028 55.63 -15.02 43.68
CA ASP A 1028 54.35 -15.08 42.93
C ASP A 1028 53.17 -15.53 43.80
N LYS A 1029 53.40 -15.73 45.10
CA LYS A 1029 52.36 -16.13 46.06
C LYS A 1029 51.18 -15.15 45.98
N GLU A 1030 49.97 -15.69 46.04
CA GLU A 1030 48.75 -14.88 45.99
C GLU A 1030 48.35 -14.38 47.39
N LEU A 1031 47.66 -13.24 47.45
CA LEU A 1031 46.93 -12.81 48.64
C LEU A 1031 45.66 -13.66 48.78
N ILE A 1032 45.80 -14.87 49.32
CA ILE A 1032 44.67 -15.78 49.59
C ILE A 1032 44.00 -15.44 50.93
N THR A 1033 42.73 -15.81 51.06
CA THR A 1033 41.93 -15.64 52.30
C THR A 1033 41.99 -14.21 52.87
N ILE A 1034 41.76 -13.22 52.01
CA ILE A 1034 41.62 -11.82 52.43
C ILE A 1034 40.53 -11.73 53.49
N ARG A 1035 40.91 -11.19 54.66
CA ARG A 1035 40.03 -10.98 55.81
C ARG A 1035 39.36 -9.62 55.73
N SER A 1036 40.15 -8.58 55.45
CA SER A 1036 39.64 -7.21 55.48
C SER A 1036 40.46 -6.28 54.60
N LEU A 1037 39.78 -5.29 54.02
CA LEU A 1037 40.39 -4.11 53.39
C LEU A 1037 40.02 -2.88 54.22
N THR A 1038 41.01 -2.13 54.67
CA THR A 1038 40.83 -0.91 55.49
C THR A 1038 41.40 0.31 54.79
N LEU A 1039 40.63 1.40 54.76
CA LEU A 1039 41.02 2.73 54.32
C LEU A 1039 41.09 3.65 55.54
N GLY A 1040 42.14 4.47 55.64
CA GLY A 1040 42.34 5.37 56.78
C GLY A 1040 42.93 4.67 58.00
N LYS A 1041 42.45 4.99 59.21
CA LYS A 1041 43.05 4.52 60.46
C LYS A 1041 42.89 3.01 60.65
N VAL A 1042 43.95 2.33 61.11
CA VAL A 1042 43.95 0.88 61.36
C VAL A 1042 43.96 0.59 62.86
N THR A 1043 42.99 -0.17 63.35
CA THR A 1043 42.83 -0.53 64.77
C THR A 1043 43.24 -1.99 65.02
N GLY A 1044 44.55 -2.25 65.14
CA GLY A 1044 45.10 -3.59 65.45
C GLY A 1044 46.63 -3.62 65.39
N ARG A 1045 47.29 -4.49 66.18
CA ARG A 1045 48.77 -4.49 66.38
C ARG A 1045 49.52 -5.77 65.94
N ALA A 1046 48.89 -6.69 65.21
CA ALA A 1046 49.51 -8.00 64.94
C ALA A 1046 50.18 -8.07 63.55
N GLY A 1047 51.52 -8.23 63.53
CA GLY A 1047 52.26 -8.79 62.39
C GLY A 1047 52.61 -7.85 61.23
N VAL A 1048 52.62 -6.53 61.44
CA VAL A 1048 52.90 -5.53 60.41
C VAL A 1048 54.18 -4.76 60.78
N ASP A 1049 54.93 -4.31 59.77
CA ASP A 1049 56.21 -3.61 59.95
C ASP A 1049 56.02 -2.20 60.55
N GLU A 1050 57.04 -1.70 61.27
CA GLU A 1050 56.92 -0.51 62.15
C GLU A 1050 56.50 0.76 61.40
N GLU A 1051 57.01 0.97 60.17
CA GLU A 1051 56.68 2.12 59.33
C GLU A 1051 55.21 2.10 58.87
N VAL A 1052 54.71 0.92 58.49
CA VAL A 1052 53.30 0.71 58.10
C VAL A 1052 52.37 0.81 59.31
N LEU A 1053 52.82 0.37 60.49
CA LEU A 1053 52.11 0.55 61.77
C LEU A 1053 52.00 2.04 62.14
N GLN A 1054 53.07 2.82 61.96
CA GLN A 1054 53.07 4.25 62.23
C GLN A 1054 52.08 4.97 61.32
N ALA A 1055 52.12 4.72 60.00
CA ALA A 1055 51.15 5.25 59.04
C ALA A 1055 49.72 4.81 59.37
N GLY A 1056 49.51 3.53 59.72
CA GLY A 1056 48.22 2.97 60.10
C GLY A 1056 47.63 3.60 61.37
N SER A 1057 48.47 3.93 62.35
CA SER A 1057 48.05 4.58 63.60
C SER A 1057 47.66 6.05 63.43
N ARG A 1058 48.36 6.77 62.53
CA ARG A 1058 48.05 8.13 62.10
C ARG A 1058 46.78 8.18 61.23
N GLY A 1059 46.57 7.13 60.43
CA GLY A 1059 45.45 7.01 59.49
C GLY A 1059 45.61 7.92 58.29
N PHE A 1060 44.50 8.27 57.64
CA PHE A 1060 44.47 9.20 56.51
C PHE A 1060 43.56 10.38 56.84
N ILE A 1061 44.05 11.58 56.56
CA ILE A 1061 43.29 12.82 56.67
C ILE A 1061 43.36 13.50 55.32
N GLY A 1062 42.21 13.72 54.69
CA GLY A 1062 42.15 14.17 53.30
C GLY A 1062 40.94 13.59 52.58
N CYS A 1063 40.95 13.62 51.26
CA CYS A 1063 39.88 13.07 50.45
C CYS A 1063 40.34 11.85 49.67
N LEU A 1064 39.57 10.75 49.72
CA LEU A 1064 39.72 9.59 48.83
C LEU A 1064 38.56 9.54 47.84
N SER A 1065 38.85 9.25 46.58
CA SER A 1065 37.87 9.16 45.49
C SER A 1065 38.10 7.94 44.60
N SER A 1066 37.03 7.44 43.97
CA SER A 1066 37.06 6.35 42.99
C SER A 1066 37.82 5.10 43.46
N VAL A 1067 37.80 4.80 44.77
CA VAL A 1067 38.51 3.65 45.34
C VAL A 1067 37.86 2.36 44.87
N GLN A 1068 38.63 1.59 44.09
CA GLN A 1068 38.29 0.31 43.53
C GLN A 1068 39.40 -0.70 43.88
N PHE A 1069 39.01 -1.84 44.44
CA PHE A 1069 39.89 -3.00 44.64
C PHE A 1069 39.25 -4.20 43.94
N ASN A 1070 39.86 -4.69 42.87
CA ASN A 1070 39.29 -5.68 41.96
C ASN A 1070 37.89 -5.28 41.47
N HIS A 1071 36.85 -6.01 41.86
CA HIS A 1071 35.43 -5.72 41.55
C HIS A 1071 34.70 -5.02 42.71
N LEU A 1072 35.39 -4.69 43.81
CA LEU A 1072 34.85 -4.04 44.99
C LEU A 1072 35.09 -2.52 44.98
N ALA A 1073 34.05 -1.75 45.31
CA ALA A 1073 34.11 -0.30 45.51
C ALA A 1073 33.86 0.05 47.00
N PRO A 1074 34.86 -0.07 47.89
CA PRO A 1074 34.66 -0.01 49.34
C PRO A 1074 34.12 1.34 49.85
N LEU A 1075 34.54 2.48 49.27
CA LEU A 1075 34.00 3.79 49.64
C LEU A 1075 32.51 3.90 49.32
N LYS A 1076 32.11 3.45 48.13
CA LYS A 1076 30.72 3.47 47.69
C LYS A 1076 29.86 2.54 48.54
N ALA A 1077 30.37 1.37 48.91
CA ALA A 1077 29.71 0.47 49.84
C ALA A 1077 29.51 1.09 51.23
N ALA A 1078 30.49 1.85 51.74
CA ALA A 1078 30.40 2.53 53.03
C ALA A 1078 29.36 3.65 53.08
N ILE A 1079 29.17 4.38 51.97
CA ILE A 1079 28.16 5.44 51.86
C ILE A 1079 26.75 4.85 51.70
N LEU A 1080 26.57 3.95 50.73
CA LEU A 1080 25.25 3.47 50.32
C LEU A 1080 24.67 2.41 51.27
N ASN A 1081 25.52 1.65 51.95
CA ASN A 1081 25.09 0.53 52.80
C ASN A 1081 25.48 0.74 54.28
N ARG A 1082 25.24 1.95 54.82
CA ARG A 1082 25.42 2.24 56.26
C ARG A 1082 24.56 1.27 57.09
N GLY A 1083 25.20 0.30 57.75
CA GLY A 1083 24.53 -0.73 58.55
C GLY A 1083 24.70 -2.18 58.05
N SER A 1084 25.41 -2.41 56.94
CA SER A 1084 25.80 -3.76 56.52
C SER A 1084 26.82 -4.37 57.49
N SER A 1085 26.69 -5.66 57.82
CA SER A 1085 27.67 -6.40 58.62
C SER A 1085 29.05 -6.52 57.93
N LEU A 1086 29.13 -6.24 56.63
CA LEU A 1086 30.35 -6.30 55.83
C LEU A 1086 31.17 -5.01 55.89
N VAL A 1087 30.59 -3.87 56.26
CA VAL A 1087 31.29 -2.58 56.25
C VAL A 1087 31.22 -1.94 57.62
N ASN A 1088 32.38 -1.75 58.24
CA ASN A 1088 32.53 -1.05 59.50
C ASN A 1088 33.13 0.35 59.25
N VAL A 1089 32.43 1.38 59.68
CA VAL A 1089 32.86 2.78 59.60
C VAL A 1089 33.13 3.29 61.01
N LEU A 1090 34.35 3.73 61.27
CA LEU A 1090 34.72 4.41 62.53
C LEU A 1090 35.06 5.87 62.22
N GLY A 1091 34.62 6.79 63.07
CA GLY A 1091 34.76 8.24 62.87
C GLY A 1091 33.71 8.85 61.92
N ASN A 1092 33.79 10.15 61.70
CA ASN A 1092 32.90 10.84 60.75
C ASN A 1092 33.44 10.72 59.32
N LEU A 1093 32.56 10.31 58.41
CA LEU A 1093 32.83 10.30 56.96
C LEU A 1093 31.81 11.20 56.27
N VAL A 1094 32.33 12.19 55.54
CA VAL A 1094 31.53 13.17 54.82
C VAL A 1094 31.73 12.94 53.32
N GLU A 1095 30.64 12.81 52.56
CA GLU A 1095 30.72 12.77 51.09
C GLU A 1095 31.44 14.02 50.56
N SER A 1096 32.29 13.82 49.56
CA SER A 1096 33.14 14.87 49.01
C SER A 1096 33.10 14.84 47.47
N ASN A 1097 33.56 15.93 46.85
CA ASN A 1097 33.64 16.09 45.40
C ASN A 1097 35.06 16.34 44.91
N CYS A 1098 36.08 15.96 45.69
CA CYS A 1098 37.49 16.19 45.32
C CYS A 1098 37.88 15.56 43.97
N GLY A 1099 37.25 14.45 43.55
CA GLY A 1099 37.44 13.87 42.22
C GLY A 1099 36.94 14.74 41.05
N GLU A 1100 35.93 15.58 41.28
CA GLU A 1100 35.30 16.45 40.27
C GLU A 1100 35.97 17.84 40.17
N LEU A 1101 36.67 18.27 41.23
CA LEU A 1101 37.33 19.60 41.32
C LEU A 1101 38.63 19.70 40.50
N ALA A 1102 39.25 18.59 40.09
CA ALA A 1102 40.48 18.61 39.30
C ALA A 1102 40.26 18.94 37.80
N ASP A 1103 39.11 18.56 37.22
CA ASP A 1103 38.80 18.80 35.80
C ASP A 1103 38.40 20.25 35.48
N LYS A 1104 38.27 21.12 36.50
CA LYS A 1104 38.05 22.58 36.31
C LYS A 1104 39.35 23.40 36.32
N SER A 1105 40.50 22.80 36.62
CA SER A 1105 41.80 23.50 36.67
C SER A 1105 42.55 23.51 35.33
N SER A 1106 42.14 22.68 34.36
CA SER A 1106 42.76 22.57 33.03
C SER A 1106 42.13 23.44 31.93
N SER A 1107 41.09 24.24 32.23
CA SER A 1107 40.38 25.07 31.24
C SER A 1107 40.69 26.58 31.30
N ARG A 1108 41.68 27.01 32.09
CA ARG A 1108 42.15 28.41 32.12
C ARG A 1108 43.51 28.59 31.47
N SER A 1109 43.59 28.33 30.16
CA SER A 1109 44.57 28.97 29.28
C SER A 1109 44.10 28.88 27.83
N LEU A 1110 43.22 29.79 27.41
CA LEU A 1110 43.21 30.42 26.08
C LEU A 1110 42.08 31.46 26.04
N SER A 1111 42.41 32.63 25.48
CA SER A 1111 41.53 33.74 25.06
C SER A 1111 40.58 34.35 26.12
N ASP A 1112 40.91 35.55 26.62
CA ASP A 1112 40.28 36.75 26.05
C ASP A 1112 40.97 38.05 26.50
N THR A 1113 41.25 38.91 25.53
CA THR A 1113 41.74 40.28 25.70
C THR A 1113 40.55 41.24 25.78
N GLY A 1114 40.39 41.88 26.94
CA GLY A 1114 39.93 43.27 27.04
C GLY A 1114 38.45 43.59 26.87
N SER A 1115 37.75 43.75 28.00
CA SER A 1115 37.04 45.02 28.27
C SER A 1115 36.72 45.14 29.77
N ARG A 1116 36.93 46.34 30.29
CA ARG A 1116 36.91 46.76 31.70
C ARG A 1116 35.50 47.01 32.23
N GLY A 1117 35.34 46.72 33.53
CA GLY A 1117 34.48 47.45 34.48
C GLY A 1117 33.34 46.60 35.03
N LYS A 1118 33.09 46.45 36.34
CA LYS A 1118 33.57 47.11 37.56
C LYS A 1118 33.47 46.10 38.72
N LYS A 1119 34.38 46.22 39.69
CA LYS A 1119 34.35 45.56 41.01
C LYS A 1119 33.25 46.14 41.90
N LEU A 1120 32.64 45.30 42.74
CA LEU A 1120 32.32 45.57 44.16
C LEU A 1120 32.14 44.19 44.87
N THR A 1121 33.18 43.68 45.54
CA THR A 1121 33.38 43.59 47.01
C THR A 1121 32.43 42.64 47.77
N ASN A 1122 33.02 41.54 48.26
CA ASN A 1122 32.93 40.88 49.58
C ASN A 1122 32.06 41.60 50.65
N ALA A 1123 31.46 40.98 51.65
CA ALA A 1123 31.20 39.61 52.10
C ALA A 1123 30.38 39.77 53.41
N ALA A 1124 29.47 38.86 53.74
CA ALA A 1124 29.14 38.45 55.12
C ALA A 1124 27.99 37.43 55.15
N GLN A 1125 28.22 36.32 55.84
CA GLN A 1125 27.23 35.33 56.27
C GLN A 1125 26.23 35.93 57.27
N SER A 1126 24.97 35.47 57.23
CA SER A 1126 24.33 34.76 58.36
C SER A 1126 22.91 34.30 58.01
N ASP A 1127 22.52 33.21 58.66
CA ASP A 1127 21.36 32.35 58.42
C ASP A 1127 19.97 32.99 58.60
N SER A 1128 18.98 32.47 57.86
CA SER A 1128 17.68 32.07 58.46
C SER A 1128 16.81 31.28 57.47
N ALA A 1129 16.98 29.96 57.51
CA ALA A 1129 16.17 28.94 56.84
C ALA A 1129 14.78 28.73 57.49
N VAL A 1130 14.08 29.80 57.89
CA VAL A 1130 12.76 29.68 58.57
C VAL A 1130 11.63 30.38 57.82
N ILE A 1131 11.93 31.25 56.83
CA ILE A 1131 10.90 31.99 56.08
C ILE A 1131 10.51 31.29 54.76
N GLY A 1132 11.40 30.48 54.16
CA GLY A 1132 11.13 29.76 52.90
C GLY A 1132 10.17 28.57 53.04
N GLY A 1133 10.17 27.88 54.19
CA GLY A 1133 9.31 26.72 54.42
C GLY A 1133 7.82 27.07 54.58
N LEU A 1134 7.52 28.22 55.20
CA LEU A 1134 6.16 28.69 55.42
C LEU A 1134 5.50 29.19 54.12
N ILE A 1135 6.29 29.82 53.23
CA ILE A 1135 5.78 30.30 51.93
C ILE A 1135 5.53 29.12 50.98
N ALA A 1136 6.41 28.12 50.97
CA ALA A 1136 6.24 26.93 50.12
C ALA A 1136 5.01 26.08 50.52
N ALA A 1137 4.74 25.94 51.83
CA ALA A 1137 3.58 25.20 52.32
C ALA A 1137 2.25 25.90 51.99
N VAL A 1138 2.18 27.24 52.12
CA VAL A 1138 0.97 28.01 51.78
C VAL A 1138 0.70 28.00 50.27
N VAL A 1139 1.74 28.07 49.43
CA VAL A 1139 1.61 27.96 47.97
C VAL A 1139 1.15 26.56 47.55
N LEU A 1140 1.65 25.50 48.19
CA LEU A 1140 1.24 24.13 47.87
C LEU A 1140 -0.23 23.88 48.27
N ILE A 1141 -0.64 24.35 49.45
CA ILE A 1141 -2.03 24.18 49.94
C ILE A 1141 -3.01 24.98 49.08
N THR A 1142 -2.64 26.20 48.66
CA THR A 1142 -3.49 27.02 47.77
C THR A 1142 -3.61 26.43 46.37
N LEU A 1143 -2.54 25.86 45.80
CA LEU A 1143 -2.59 25.15 44.52
C LEU A 1143 -3.41 23.86 44.59
N CYS A 1144 -3.33 23.11 45.69
CA CYS A 1144 -4.17 21.93 45.90
C CYS A 1144 -5.65 22.31 46.05
N ALA A 1145 -5.97 23.38 46.77
CA ALA A 1145 -7.35 23.87 46.91
C ALA A 1145 -7.93 24.36 45.56
N LEU A 1146 -7.13 25.05 44.75
CA LEU A 1146 -7.51 25.48 43.39
C LEU A 1146 -7.75 24.28 42.46
N GLY A 1147 -6.93 23.23 42.55
CA GLY A 1147 -7.11 21.98 41.79
C GLY A 1147 -8.38 21.22 42.16
N VAL A 1148 -8.75 21.21 43.45
CA VAL A 1148 -10.00 20.58 43.92
C VAL A 1148 -11.21 21.43 43.51
N MET A 1149 -11.14 22.76 43.60
CA MET A 1149 -12.21 23.66 43.14
C MET A 1149 -12.42 23.60 41.63
N THR A 1150 -11.36 23.49 40.83
CA THR A 1150 -11.49 23.31 39.37
C THR A 1150 -12.07 21.95 39.02
N ARG A 1151 -11.68 20.86 39.71
CA ARG A 1151 -12.34 19.55 39.55
C ARG A 1151 -13.81 19.57 39.96
N PHE A 1152 -14.15 20.27 41.03
CA PHE A 1152 -15.53 20.42 41.51
C PHE A 1152 -16.39 21.22 40.51
N LEU A 1153 -15.89 22.36 40.02
CA LEU A 1153 -16.58 23.17 39.00
C LEU A 1153 -16.69 22.45 37.64
N TYR A 1154 -15.69 21.63 37.28
CA TYR A 1154 -15.74 20.83 36.06
C TYR A 1154 -16.75 19.69 36.15
N ARG A 1155 -16.80 18.95 37.28
CA ARG A 1155 -17.84 17.94 37.52
C ARG A 1155 -19.24 18.55 37.57
N HIS A 1156 -19.41 19.69 38.24
CA HIS A 1156 -20.70 20.34 38.38
C HIS A 1156 -21.20 20.99 37.06
N ARG A 1157 -20.29 21.41 36.16
CA ARG A 1157 -20.66 21.79 34.78
C ARG A 1157 -21.06 20.58 33.95
N HIS A 1158 -20.33 19.47 34.06
CA HIS A 1158 -20.57 18.25 33.28
C HIS A 1158 -21.89 17.53 33.66
N GLU A 1159 -22.36 17.67 34.91
CA GLU A 1159 -23.66 17.15 35.35
C GLU A 1159 -24.84 18.04 34.90
N ARG A 1160 -24.69 19.38 34.85
CA ARG A 1160 -25.71 20.28 34.27
C ARG A 1160 -25.91 20.08 32.78
N THR A 1161 -24.87 19.72 32.02
CA THR A 1161 -25.00 19.44 30.57
C THR A 1161 -25.72 18.12 30.29
N ARG A 1162 -25.64 17.12 31.20
CA ARG A 1162 -26.39 15.86 31.07
C ARG A 1162 -27.89 15.99 31.35
N GLN A 1163 -28.29 16.90 32.25
CA GLN A 1163 -29.72 17.10 32.54
C GLN A 1163 -30.48 17.88 31.45
N MET A 1164 -29.82 18.72 30.64
CA MET A 1164 -30.45 19.37 29.48
C MET A 1164 -30.52 18.48 28.22
N ALA A 1165 -29.77 17.38 28.17
CA ALA A 1165 -29.78 16.42 27.05
C ALA A 1165 -30.84 15.31 27.19
N SER A 1166 -31.48 15.17 28.35
CA SER A 1166 -32.43 14.07 28.64
C SER A 1166 -33.92 14.42 28.38
N VAL A 1167 -34.25 15.59 27.83
CA VAL A 1167 -35.66 16.04 27.64
C VAL A 1167 -36.04 16.22 26.16
N LYS A 1168 -35.21 15.83 25.20
CA LYS A 1168 -35.53 15.92 23.76
C LYS A 1168 -35.23 14.62 22.98
N GLU A 1169 -35.70 13.50 23.51
CA GLU A 1169 -35.69 12.24 22.75
C GLU A 1169 -36.96 11.43 23.02
N LYS A 1170 -38.06 11.91 22.44
CA LYS A 1170 -39.15 11.05 21.96
C LYS A 1170 -39.61 11.59 20.61
N ASP A 1171 -39.56 10.71 19.63
CA ASP A 1171 -39.86 10.82 18.19
C ASP A 1171 -38.80 11.46 17.29
N HIS A 1172 -38.48 10.69 16.23
CA HIS A 1172 -37.76 10.98 14.98
C HIS A 1172 -36.35 10.37 14.84
N GLN A 1173 -36.27 9.25 14.11
CA GLN A 1173 -35.06 8.81 13.42
C GLN A 1173 -34.83 9.65 12.14
N PRO A 1174 -33.61 10.18 11.95
CA PRO A 1174 -32.98 10.08 10.63
C PRO A 1174 -31.45 9.86 10.65
N ARG A 1175 -31.00 9.07 9.66
CA ARG A 1175 -29.72 9.03 8.90
C ARG A 1175 -28.40 9.52 9.54
N PRO A 1176 -27.31 8.73 9.44
CA PRO A 1176 -25.94 9.23 9.68
C PRO A 1176 -25.37 9.92 8.42
N GLU A 1177 -24.93 11.18 8.57
CA GLU A 1177 -23.88 11.74 7.72
C GLU A 1177 -22.53 11.22 8.22
N LEU A 1178 -21.84 10.41 7.41
CA LEU A 1178 -20.47 9.97 7.72
C LEU A 1178 -19.48 11.07 7.28
N ARG A 1179 -18.98 11.83 8.25
CA ARG A 1179 -17.68 12.48 8.13
C ARG A 1179 -16.61 11.40 8.29
N TYR A 1180 -15.80 11.16 7.26
CA TYR A 1180 -14.62 10.31 7.37
C TYR A 1180 -13.60 10.95 8.33
N ARG A 1181 -13.58 10.43 9.56
CA ARG A 1181 -12.36 10.31 10.37
C ARG A 1181 -12.05 8.83 10.36
N ALA A 1182 -10.85 8.46 9.90
CA ALA A 1182 -10.30 7.15 10.21
C ALA A 1182 -10.05 7.11 11.73
N GLU A 1183 -11.00 6.53 12.48
CA GLU A 1183 -10.71 6.06 13.83
C GLU A 1183 -9.83 4.81 13.69
N LEU A 1184 -8.63 4.88 14.27
CA LEU A 1184 -7.82 3.69 14.50
C LEU A 1184 -8.61 2.75 15.42
N ASP A 1185 -9.00 1.59 14.92
CA ASP A 1185 -9.54 0.50 15.73
C ASP A 1185 -8.43 -0.09 16.60
N LEU A 1186 -8.23 0.49 17.78
CA LEU A 1186 -7.31 -0.02 18.79
C LEU A 1186 -8.03 -1.04 19.70
N HIS A 1187 -8.54 -2.14 19.15
CA HIS A 1187 -9.09 -3.23 19.98
C HIS A 1187 -8.67 -4.63 19.51
N SER A 1188 -7.59 -5.12 20.13
CA SER A 1188 -7.39 -6.53 20.46
C SER A 1188 -6.37 -6.63 21.61
N ALA A 1189 -6.75 -7.35 22.67
CA ALA A 1189 -5.98 -7.51 23.89
C ALA A 1189 -4.80 -8.46 23.68
N MET A 1190 -3.57 -7.97 23.83
CA MET A 1190 -2.37 -8.79 24.00
C MET A 1190 -1.56 -8.27 25.18
N ARG A 1191 -1.09 -9.22 26.01
CA ARG A 1191 -0.35 -9.05 27.26
C ARG A 1191 0.72 -7.96 27.20
N ASP A 1192 0.99 -7.40 28.38
CA ASP A 1192 1.86 -6.26 28.73
C ASP A 1192 3.38 -6.40 28.37
N SER A 1193 3.72 -7.10 27.28
CA SER A 1193 5.08 -7.22 26.78
C SER A 1193 5.10 -7.13 25.26
N ARG A 1194 5.67 -6.02 24.75
CA ARG A 1194 5.95 -5.65 23.33
C ARG A 1194 4.83 -4.82 22.66
N LYS A 1195 4.97 -3.49 22.68
CA LYS A 1195 4.19 -2.57 21.82
C LYS A 1195 4.82 -2.55 20.42
N GLU A 1196 4.24 -3.28 19.50
CA GLU A 1196 4.45 -3.18 18.05
C GLU A 1196 3.16 -2.58 17.45
N TYR A 1197 3.29 -1.73 16.44
CA TYR A 1197 2.17 -1.01 15.81
C TYR A 1197 2.02 -1.44 14.35
N PHE A 1198 0.80 -1.43 13.83
CA PHE A 1198 0.45 -1.79 12.45
C PHE A 1198 -0.13 -0.57 11.74
N ILE A 1199 0.31 -0.32 10.50
CA ILE A 1199 -0.22 0.70 9.59
C ILE A 1199 -0.93 -0.01 8.45
#